data_AF-A0A671L1S2-F1
#
_entry.id   AF-A0A671L1S2-F1
#
_cell.length_a   1.000
_cell.length_b   1.000
_cell.length_c   1.000
_cell.angle_alpha   90.00
_cell.angle_beta   90.00
_cell.angle_gamma   90.00
#
_symmetry.space_group_name_H-M   'P 1'
#
loop_
_entity.id
_entity.type
_entity.pdbx_description
1 polymer ?
#
loop_
_entity_poly.entity_id
_entity_poly.type
_entity_poly.pdbx_seq_one_letter_code
_entity_poly.pdbx_strand_id
1 'polypeptide(L)'
;MTLFHYSRVHSLENKWVLPPVHSIVCLRNLRVGRVHDLSHSSQYVQSLALCTLACMGSAEMCRDLAPEIERLLRASNSYIKKKATLCAVHIIRKVPELAELFTPSARTLLSEKNHGVLHGAVVLITELCKRNPDTLDQFRKAVPELVQIMKGLVTSSYSPEHNVAGISDPFLQVRILRLLRILGHNNDTASDAMNDLLAQVATNTDSSKTAGSAVLYETVLTIMDINSESGLRVLAVNILGRFLLNNDRNIRYISMTSLQKIVQTDHNAVQRHRGTIVDCLKDQDTSVKRRALELSLALVSAVNIRSMMKELLIFLSFCPPELRSQTASGIFNAAERYSPSKRWHIDTILHVLTTAGGDVRDETVPNLIQLITTASELHCYTVHKLYRALVKDIAQQSLVQVACWCIGEYGDLLLKGECEEIEPLQVTEDDVLDALETVLQSHMSSPATRGFALTATMKLSTRIIDNVDRIRSIVSIYGSCIDLELQQRAVEYNALFKKYDHMRYPAVLERMPVMDKNSPGHTNGDTPGEIKEPDTSKPKPAEAGLTAEQYTPTTTSSADLLDLLGGLDLKIQYDKQTETEVTVSLIASNSTQNDITNFTLQAAVPKSVQLQMKAPSGNVIPAHGLGQVTQTVLLNNPNKVSLKMRIRVSYSNQGAMHQDTVQIDSFPSTACQPSISPL
;
A
#
# COMPACT_ATOMS: atom_id res chain seq x y z
N MET A 1 -28.24 30.14 -39.01
CA MET A 1 -27.24 29.05 -39.17
C MET A 1 -25.82 29.53 -38.89
N THR A 2 -25.42 30.71 -39.38
CA THR A 2 -24.08 31.32 -39.18
C THR A 2 -23.76 31.65 -37.71
N LEU A 3 -24.72 32.22 -36.96
CA LEU A 3 -24.59 32.46 -35.51
C LEU A 3 -24.41 31.16 -34.70
N PHE A 4 -25.09 30.09 -35.10
CA PHE A 4 -24.98 28.79 -34.44
C PHE A 4 -23.61 28.14 -34.67
N HIS A 5 -23.06 28.25 -35.89
CA HIS A 5 -21.70 27.83 -36.19
C HIS A 5 -20.67 28.67 -35.42
N TYR A 6 -20.86 29.98 -35.32
CA TYR A 6 -19.95 30.88 -34.59
C TYR A 6 -19.95 30.59 -33.08
N SER A 7 -21.11 30.45 -32.45
CA SER A 7 -21.21 30.04 -31.03
C SER A 7 -20.61 28.65 -30.80
N ARG A 8 -20.80 27.70 -31.71
CA ARG A 8 -20.25 26.34 -31.61
C ARG A 8 -18.72 26.34 -31.70
N VAL A 9 -18.14 27.09 -32.64
CA VAL A 9 -16.68 27.25 -32.78
C VAL A 9 -16.11 27.91 -31.53
N HIS A 10 -16.72 29.01 -31.06
CA HIS A 10 -16.24 29.73 -29.89
C HIS A 10 -16.37 28.93 -28.57
N SER A 11 -17.41 28.12 -28.42
CA SER A 11 -17.56 27.20 -27.28
C SER A 11 -16.52 26.07 -27.30
N LEU A 12 -16.18 25.56 -28.49
CA LEU A 12 -15.12 24.56 -28.66
C LEU A 12 -13.73 25.16 -28.40
N GLU A 13 -13.42 26.34 -28.94
CA GLU A 13 -12.16 27.06 -28.67
C GLU A 13 -11.97 27.30 -27.17
N ASN A 14 -13.00 27.80 -26.50
CA ASN A 14 -12.94 27.99 -25.05
C ASN A 14 -12.67 26.66 -24.32
N LYS A 15 -13.25 25.54 -24.77
CA LYS A 15 -13.05 24.20 -24.18
C LYS A 15 -11.60 23.70 -24.25
N TRP A 16 -10.84 24.07 -25.27
CA TRP A 16 -9.50 23.56 -25.51
C TRP A 16 -8.38 24.54 -25.16
N VAL A 17 -8.64 25.85 -25.17
CA VAL A 17 -7.59 26.89 -25.11
C VAL A 17 -7.39 27.50 -23.72
N LEU A 18 -8.38 27.45 -22.82
CA LEU A 18 -8.31 28.17 -21.54
C LEU A 18 -7.95 27.26 -20.35
N PRO A 19 -6.75 27.38 -19.75
CA PRO A 19 -6.45 26.81 -18.45
C PRO A 19 -7.12 27.61 -17.31
N PRO A 20 -7.34 27.02 -16.11
CA PRO A 20 -8.10 27.63 -15.01
C PRO A 20 -7.56 28.96 -14.46
N VAL A 21 -6.30 29.29 -14.73
CA VAL A 21 -5.53 30.36 -14.06
C VAL A 21 -5.70 31.77 -14.64
N HIS A 22 -6.30 31.95 -15.83
CA HIS A 22 -6.40 33.27 -16.51
C HIS A 22 -7.83 33.87 -16.50
N SER A 23 -8.52 33.83 -15.35
CA SER A 23 -9.99 33.90 -15.37
C SER A 23 -10.62 35.25 -15.00
N ILE A 24 -9.98 36.20 -14.31
CA ILE A 24 -10.75 37.30 -13.68
C ILE A 24 -11.40 38.28 -14.69
N VAL A 25 -10.73 38.65 -15.78
CA VAL A 25 -11.27 39.62 -16.76
C VAL A 25 -12.17 38.95 -17.81
N CYS A 26 -11.87 37.71 -18.22
CA CYS A 26 -12.73 36.93 -19.10
C CYS A 26 -14.02 36.46 -18.39
N LEU A 27 -13.97 36.10 -17.10
CA LEU A 27 -15.15 35.67 -16.34
C LEU A 27 -16.26 36.72 -16.32
N ARG A 28 -15.93 38.02 -16.29
CA ARG A 28 -16.91 39.10 -16.24
C ARG A 28 -17.69 39.26 -17.54
N ASN A 29 -17.02 39.18 -18.70
CA ASN A 29 -17.66 39.21 -20.02
C ASN A 29 -18.37 37.88 -20.36
N LEU A 30 -17.87 36.74 -19.86
CA LEU A 30 -18.54 35.44 -19.97
C LEU A 30 -19.77 35.29 -19.04
N ARG A 31 -19.85 36.05 -17.95
CA ARG A 31 -20.98 36.04 -16.99
C ARG A 31 -22.29 36.50 -17.62
N VAL A 32 -22.23 37.60 -18.39
CA VAL A 32 -23.43 38.27 -18.94
C VAL A 32 -23.97 37.54 -20.18
N GLY A 33 -23.09 37.02 -21.05
CA GLY A 33 -23.50 36.28 -22.24
C GLY A 33 -24.17 34.93 -21.93
N ARG A 34 -23.68 34.19 -20.92
CA ARG A 34 -24.16 32.82 -20.66
C ARG A 34 -25.51 32.74 -19.93
N VAL A 35 -25.86 33.71 -19.08
CA VAL A 35 -27.22 33.78 -18.50
C VAL A 35 -28.24 33.99 -19.62
N HIS A 36 -27.94 34.90 -20.55
CA HIS A 36 -28.78 35.15 -21.73
C HIS A 36 -28.90 33.89 -22.60
N ASP A 37 -27.81 33.15 -22.81
CA ASP A 37 -27.82 31.90 -23.59
C ASP A 37 -28.61 30.74 -22.94
N LEU A 38 -28.67 30.67 -21.60
CA LEU A 38 -29.50 29.69 -20.87
C LEU A 38 -31.00 30.00 -20.95
N SER A 39 -31.36 31.28 -21.06
CA SER A 39 -32.74 31.73 -21.25
C SER A 39 -33.19 31.78 -22.73
N HIS A 40 -32.29 31.46 -23.66
CA HIS A 40 -32.54 31.61 -25.09
C HIS A 40 -33.62 30.65 -25.63
N SER A 41 -34.45 31.11 -26.57
CA SER A 41 -35.58 30.33 -27.13
C SER A 41 -35.16 29.04 -27.86
N SER A 42 -33.95 29.02 -28.42
CA SER A 42 -33.38 27.85 -29.11
C SER A 42 -32.74 26.86 -28.13
N GLN A 43 -33.29 25.64 -28.10
CA GLN A 43 -32.74 24.50 -27.35
C GLN A 43 -31.26 24.18 -27.66
N TYR A 44 -30.78 24.48 -28.87
CA TYR A 44 -29.39 24.17 -29.24
C TYR A 44 -28.39 25.16 -28.61
N VAL A 45 -28.79 26.42 -28.46
CA VAL A 45 -27.97 27.45 -27.79
C VAL A 45 -27.90 27.16 -26.29
N GLN A 46 -29.04 26.87 -25.67
CA GLN A 46 -29.11 26.41 -24.28
C GLN A 46 -28.24 25.17 -24.04
N SER A 47 -28.34 24.17 -24.93
CA SER A 47 -27.54 22.95 -24.90
C SER A 47 -26.03 23.20 -24.96
N LEU A 48 -25.60 24.20 -25.71
CA LEU A 48 -24.20 24.58 -25.83
C LEU A 48 -23.71 25.30 -24.56
N ALA A 49 -24.52 26.21 -24.02
CA ALA A 49 -24.24 26.87 -22.75
C ALA A 49 -24.10 25.84 -21.62
N LEU A 50 -25.04 24.89 -21.51
CA LEU A 50 -25.01 23.79 -20.55
C LEU A 50 -23.78 22.90 -20.71
N CYS A 51 -23.41 22.54 -21.94
CA CYS A 51 -22.23 21.72 -22.21
C CYS A 51 -20.94 22.43 -21.77
N THR A 52 -20.85 23.73 -22.05
CA THR A 52 -19.68 24.54 -21.70
C THR A 52 -19.57 24.70 -20.18
N LEU A 53 -20.69 24.96 -19.49
CA LEU A 53 -20.74 25.03 -18.04
C LEU A 53 -20.36 23.70 -17.38
N ALA A 54 -20.87 22.58 -17.88
CA ALA A 54 -20.56 21.25 -17.37
C ALA A 54 -19.10 20.82 -17.58
N CYS A 55 -18.40 21.37 -18.59
CA CYS A 55 -16.99 21.04 -18.85
C CYS A 55 -16.02 21.98 -18.13
N MET A 56 -16.35 23.28 -18.01
CA MET A 56 -15.41 24.34 -17.63
C MET A 56 -15.92 25.27 -16.52
N GLY A 57 -17.09 25.01 -15.93
CA GLY A 57 -17.67 25.88 -14.91
C GLY A 57 -16.72 26.08 -13.72
N SER A 58 -16.42 27.34 -13.40
CA SER A 58 -15.75 27.72 -12.15
C SER A 58 -16.72 27.64 -10.98
N ALA A 59 -16.21 27.56 -9.74
CA ALA A 59 -17.05 27.47 -8.56
C ALA A 59 -18.00 28.69 -8.41
N GLU A 60 -17.54 29.88 -8.76
CA GLU A 60 -18.36 31.11 -8.75
C GLU A 60 -19.50 31.05 -9.78
N MET A 61 -19.20 30.62 -11.03
CA MET A 61 -20.23 30.45 -12.06
C MET A 61 -21.25 29.37 -11.67
N CYS A 62 -20.79 28.30 -11.02
CA CYS A 62 -21.66 27.24 -10.52
C CYS A 62 -22.62 27.74 -9.43
N ARG A 63 -22.17 28.62 -8.52
CA ARG A 63 -23.03 29.25 -7.51
C ARG A 63 -24.08 30.16 -8.14
N ASP A 64 -23.67 31.02 -9.05
CA ASP A 64 -24.58 31.99 -9.66
C ASP A 64 -25.64 31.32 -10.54
N LEU A 65 -25.26 30.27 -11.28
CA LEU A 65 -26.13 29.64 -12.28
C LEU A 65 -26.92 28.45 -11.73
N ALA A 66 -26.66 27.97 -10.51
CA ALA A 66 -27.35 26.82 -9.94
C ALA A 66 -28.88 26.94 -9.93
N PRO A 67 -29.50 28.08 -9.57
CA PRO A 67 -30.96 28.22 -9.62
C PRO A 67 -31.52 28.08 -11.03
N GLU A 68 -30.79 28.58 -12.04
CA GLU A 68 -31.21 28.50 -13.44
C GLU A 68 -31.08 27.07 -13.98
N ILE A 69 -30.05 26.33 -13.56
CA ILE A 69 -29.94 24.90 -13.88
C ILE A 69 -31.07 24.10 -13.24
N GLU A 70 -31.40 24.37 -11.98
CA GLU A 70 -32.51 23.71 -11.29
C GLU A 70 -33.84 23.99 -12.00
N ARG A 71 -34.08 25.23 -12.47
CA ARG A 71 -35.23 25.57 -13.32
C ARG A 71 -35.25 24.76 -14.63
N LEU A 72 -34.09 24.59 -15.29
CA LEU A 72 -33.97 23.83 -16.53
C LEU A 72 -34.15 22.32 -16.34
N LEU A 73 -33.91 21.77 -15.14
CA LEU A 73 -34.24 20.36 -14.82
C LEU A 73 -35.75 20.11 -14.86
N ARG A 74 -36.56 21.12 -14.52
CA ARG A 74 -38.03 21.06 -14.53
C ARG A 74 -38.64 21.32 -15.91
N ALA A 75 -37.86 21.76 -16.90
CA ALA A 75 -38.35 22.05 -18.26
C ALA A 75 -38.79 20.78 -19.00
N SER A 76 -39.87 20.80 -19.79
CA SER A 76 -40.42 19.58 -20.44
C SER A 76 -39.49 18.90 -21.46
N ASN A 77 -38.49 19.61 -21.98
CA ASN A 77 -37.64 19.11 -23.07
C ASN A 77 -36.56 18.13 -22.58
N SER A 78 -36.72 16.84 -22.91
CA SER A 78 -35.76 15.77 -22.56
C SER A 78 -34.33 16.02 -23.08
N TYR A 79 -34.16 16.70 -24.21
CA TYR A 79 -32.84 17.03 -24.77
C TYR A 79 -32.06 18.01 -23.89
N ILE A 80 -32.77 18.93 -23.25
CA ILE A 80 -32.21 19.91 -22.30
C ILE A 80 -32.04 19.27 -20.93
N LYS A 81 -33.04 18.54 -20.44
CA LYS A 81 -32.98 17.83 -19.15
C LYS A 81 -31.70 17.01 -19.02
N LYS A 82 -31.38 16.13 -19.99
CA LYS A 82 -30.18 15.27 -19.90
C LYS A 82 -28.87 16.06 -19.75
N LYS A 83 -28.78 17.26 -20.36
CA LYS A 83 -27.60 18.13 -20.27
C LYS A 83 -27.60 18.94 -18.97
N ALA A 84 -28.76 19.45 -18.57
CA ALA A 84 -28.93 20.15 -17.30
C ALA A 84 -28.61 19.23 -16.12
N THR A 85 -29.00 17.95 -16.17
CA THR A 85 -28.70 16.97 -15.12
C THR A 85 -27.20 16.72 -14.98
N LEU A 86 -26.47 16.54 -16.09
CA LEU A 86 -25.00 16.41 -16.03
C LEU A 86 -24.31 17.71 -15.63
N CYS A 87 -24.89 18.86 -15.96
CA CYS A 87 -24.41 20.15 -15.48
C CYS A 87 -24.59 20.29 -13.96
N ALA A 88 -25.72 19.82 -13.41
CA ALA A 88 -25.96 19.77 -11.97
C ALA A 88 -24.93 18.85 -11.26
N VAL A 89 -24.58 17.71 -11.85
CA VAL A 89 -23.49 16.85 -11.36
C VAL A 89 -22.17 17.61 -11.27
N HIS A 90 -21.82 18.39 -12.30
CA HIS A 90 -20.60 19.20 -12.29
C HIS A 90 -20.64 20.28 -11.20
N ILE A 91 -21.79 20.95 -11.03
CA ILE A 91 -22.00 21.94 -9.97
C ILE A 91 -21.76 21.30 -8.60
N ILE A 92 -22.36 20.14 -8.32
CA ILE A 92 -22.19 19.43 -7.04
C ILE A 92 -20.73 19.00 -6.81
N ARG A 93 -20.02 18.58 -7.86
CA ARG A 93 -18.59 18.24 -7.76
C ARG A 93 -17.71 19.44 -7.41
N LYS A 94 -18.08 20.63 -7.88
CA LYS A 94 -17.34 21.88 -7.65
C LYS A 94 -17.74 22.59 -6.36
N VAL A 95 -19.03 22.61 -6.04
CA VAL A 95 -19.64 23.30 -4.91
C VAL A 95 -20.61 22.34 -4.23
N PRO A 96 -20.12 21.48 -3.30
CA PRO A 96 -20.94 20.46 -2.64
C PRO A 96 -22.10 21.03 -1.81
N GLU A 97 -21.96 22.25 -1.30
CA GLU A 97 -22.97 22.96 -0.49
C GLU A 97 -24.33 23.11 -1.22
N LEU A 98 -24.33 23.11 -2.55
CA LEU A 98 -25.54 23.25 -3.36
C LEU A 98 -26.27 21.92 -3.62
N ALA A 99 -25.81 20.81 -3.02
CA ALA A 99 -26.41 19.50 -3.22
C ALA A 99 -27.90 19.45 -2.85
N GLU A 100 -28.29 20.10 -1.75
CA GLU A 100 -29.67 20.09 -1.25
C GLU A 100 -30.68 20.69 -2.23
N LEU A 101 -30.26 21.71 -2.99
CA LEU A 101 -31.09 22.36 -4.01
C LEU A 101 -31.53 21.37 -5.10
N PHE A 102 -30.67 20.41 -5.47
CA PHE A 102 -30.94 19.48 -6.57
C PHE A 102 -31.63 18.19 -6.11
N THR A 103 -31.67 17.89 -4.81
CA THR A 103 -32.26 16.66 -4.25
C THR A 103 -33.73 16.44 -4.65
N PRO A 104 -34.65 17.43 -4.54
CA PRO A 104 -36.06 17.24 -4.91
C PRO A 104 -36.21 16.94 -6.40
N SER A 105 -35.53 17.72 -7.25
CA SER A 105 -35.56 17.58 -8.71
C SER A 105 -34.95 16.25 -9.16
N ALA A 106 -33.92 15.75 -8.47
CA ALA A 106 -33.32 14.45 -8.76
C ALA A 106 -34.30 13.29 -8.57
N ARG A 107 -35.15 13.34 -7.53
CA ARG A 107 -36.17 12.30 -7.29
C ARG A 107 -37.24 12.27 -8.37
N THR A 108 -37.73 13.42 -8.82
CA THR A 108 -38.73 13.49 -9.91
C THR A 108 -38.19 12.96 -11.23
N LEU A 109 -36.88 13.09 -11.48
CA LEU A 109 -36.26 12.62 -12.71
C LEU A 109 -36.15 11.09 -12.82
N LEU A 110 -36.34 10.34 -11.73
CA LEU A 110 -36.36 8.86 -11.78
C LEU A 110 -37.59 8.30 -12.52
N SER A 111 -38.69 9.05 -12.54
CA SER A 111 -39.94 8.63 -13.20
C SER A 111 -39.97 8.97 -14.71
N GLU A 112 -38.87 9.47 -15.27
CA GLU A 112 -38.75 9.80 -16.70
C GLU A 112 -38.61 8.57 -17.59
N LYS A 113 -39.34 8.55 -18.72
CA LYS A 113 -39.28 7.43 -19.69
C LYS A 113 -38.04 7.48 -20.58
N ASN A 114 -37.41 8.65 -20.74
CA ASN A 114 -36.25 8.79 -21.62
C ASN A 114 -34.98 8.25 -20.93
N HIS A 115 -34.37 7.21 -21.50
CA HIS A 115 -33.19 6.56 -20.95
C HIS A 115 -32.00 7.52 -20.74
N GLY A 116 -31.83 8.51 -21.62
CA GLY A 116 -30.75 9.50 -21.50
C GLY A 116 -30.94 10.46 -20.31
N VAL A 117 -32.20 10.81 -19.99
CA VAL A 117 -32.52 11.62 -18.81
C VAL A 117 -32.37 10.78 -17.55
N LEU A 118 -32.89 9.55 -17.57
CA LEU A 118 -32.79 8.60 -16.46
C LEU A 118 -31.34 8.26 -16.11
N HIS A 119 -30.48 8.03 -17.11
CA HIS A 119 -29.03 7.86 -16.90
C HIS A 119 -28.42 9.09 -16.21
N GLY A 120 -28.76 10.30 -16.66
CA GLY A 120 -28.36 11.54 -16.01
C GLY A 120 -28.81 11.59 -14.55
N ALA A 121 -30.08 11.25 -14.29
CA ALA A 121 -30.67 11.25 -12.96
C ALA A 121 -29.96 10.30 -12.00
N VAL A 122 -29.69 9.06 -12.44
CA VAL A 122 -28.94 8.07 -11.65
C VAL A 122 -27.52 8.56 -11.35
N VAL A 123 -26.84 9.20 -12.30
CA VAL A 123 -25.51 9.80 -12.07
C VAL A 123 -25.57 10.95 -11.08
N LEU A 124 -26.61 11.80 -11.15
CA LEU A 124 -26.84 12.89 -10.21
C LEU A 124 -27.06 12.36 -8.79
N ILE A 125 -27.95 11.39 -8.63
CA ILE A 125 -28.24 10.76 -7.33
C ILE A 125 -26.98 10.06 -6.79
N THR A 126 -26.23 9.38 -7.64
CA THR A 126 -24.95 8.75 -7.25
C THR A 126 -23.97 9.76 -6.66
N GLU A 127 -23.88 10.96 -7.23
CA GLU A 127 -22.99 12.00 -6.74
C GLU A 127 -23.52 12.65 -5.44
N LEU A 128 -24.84 12.84 -5.34
CA LEU A 128 -25.50 13.33 -4.11
C LEU A 128 -25.27 12.39 -2.93
N CYS A 129 -25.56 11.09 -3.11
CA CYS A 129 -25.41 10.09 -2.05
C CYS A 129 -23.96 9.90 -1.58
N LYS A 130 -22.97 10.15 -2.43
CA LYS A 130 -21.55 10.09 -2.05
C LYS A 130 -21.09 11.25 -1.18
N ARG A 131 -21.76 12.40 -1.28
CA ARG A 131 -21.36 13.64 -0.61
C ARG A 131 -22.12 13.85 0.68
N ASN A 132 -23.42 13.56 0.69
CA ASN A 132 -24.30 13.87 1.81
C ASN A 132 -24.96 12.58 2.36
N PRO A 133 -24.62 12.15 3.58
CA PRO A 133 -25.22 10.95 4.19
C PRO A 133 -26.74 11.11 4.40
N ASP A 134 -27.23 12.30 4.72
CA ASP A 134 -28.68 12.53 4.92
C ASP A 134 -29.50 12.30 3.63
N THR A 135 -28.92 12.64 2.48
CA THR A 135 -29.56 12.37 1.19
C THR A 135 -29.58 10.87 0.88
N LEU A 136 -28.59 10.12 1.37
CA LEU A 136 -28.52 8.67 1.20
C LEU A 136 -29.73 8.00 1.87
N ASP A 137 -30.12 8.43 3.08
CA ASP A 137 -31.31 7.92 3.77
C ASP A 137 -32.62 8.25 3.06
N GLN A 138 -32.71 9.42 2.43
CA GLN A 138 -33.87 9.80 1.63
C GLN A 138 -34.00 8.94 0.37
N PHE A 139 -32.89 8.70 -0.34
CA PHE A 139 -32.86 7.93 -1.58
C PHE A 139 -32.89 6.41 -1.36
N ARG A 140 -32.60 5.89 -0.15
CA ARG A 140 -32.84 4.48 0.20
C ARG A 140 -34.30 4.06 -0.01
N LYS A 141 -35.26 4.98 0.20
CA LYS A 141 -36.68 4.73 -0.05
C LYS A 141 -37.03 4.57 -1.55
N ALA A 142 -36.16 5.02 -2.44
CA ALA A 142 -36.32 4.88 -3.89
C ALA A 142 -35.70 3.58 -4.44
N VAL A 143 -35.07 2.74 -3.60
CA VAL A 143 -34.49 1.45 -4.01
C VAL A 143 -35.51 0.54 -4.72
N PRO A 144 -36.75 0.34 -4.22
CA PRO A 144 -37.72 -0.51 -4.91
C PRO A 144 -38.10 0.00 -6.31
N GLU A 145 -38.18 1.33 -6.49
CA GLU A 145 -38.45 1.95 -7.79
C GLU A 145 -37.29 1.69 -8.77
N LEU A 146 -36.04 1.87 -8.32
CA LEU A 146 -34.83 1.55 -9.10
C LEU A 146 -34.77 0.06 -9.46
N VAL A 147 -35.17 -0.81 -8.54
CA VAL A 147 -35.24 -2.26 -8.77
C VAL A 147 -36.27 -2.58 -9.85
N GLN A 148 -37.45 -1.96 -9.82
CA GLN A 148 -38.48 -2.17 -10.83
C GLN A 148 -38.03 -1.67 -12.22
N ILE A 149 -37.38 -0.51 -12.28
CA ILE A 149 -36.79 0.02 -13.52
C ILE A 149 -35.76 -0.98 -14.08
N MET A 150 -34.85 -1.49 -13.24
CA MET A 150 -33.85 -2.46 -13.66
C MET A 150 -34.48 -3.78 -14.12
N LYS A 151 -35.47 -4.33 -13.39
CA LYS A 151 -36.23 -5.53 -13.81
C LYS A 151 -36.90 -5.31 -15.17
N GLY A 152 -37.39 -4.09 -15.41
CA GLY A 152 -37.89 -3.64 -16.71
C GLY A 152 -36.83 -3.75 -17.79
N LEU A 153 -35.62 -3.23 -17.58
CA LEU A 153 -34.53 -3.28 -18.56
C LEU A 153 -34.02 -4.70 -18.86
N VAL A 154 -34.00 -5.56 -17.84
CA VAL A 154 -33.52 -6.96 -17.95
C VAL A 154 -34.54 -7.85 -18.66
N THR A 155 -35.84 -7.64 -18.39
CA THR A 155 -36.94 -8.41 -18.99
C THR A 155 -37.41 -7.81 -20.33
N SER A 156 -37.12 -6.53 -20.59
CA SER A 156 -37.59 -5.81 -21.77
C SER A 156 -37.10 -6.46 -23.05
N SER A 157 -38.08 -6.78 -23.90
CA SER A 157 -37.84 -7.24 -25.26
C SER A 157 -37.21 -6.12 -26.09
N TYR A 158 -36.09 -6.45 -26.72
CA TYR A 158 -35.33 -5.70 -27.74
C TYR A 158 -35.84 -4.26 -28.06
N SER A 159 -35.11 -3.25 -27.58
CA SER A 159 -35.26 -1.86 -28.02
C SER A 159 -34.14 -1.47 -29.00
N PRO A 160 -34.45 -1.13 -30.27
CA PRO A 160 -33.43 -0.92 -31.31
C PRO A 160 -32.51 0.27 -31.07
N GLU A 161 -32.96 1.32 -30.35
CA GLU A 161 -32.15 2.53 -30.12
C GLU A 161 -31.11 2.38 -29.00
N HIS A 162 -31.33 1.43 -28.10
CA HIS A 162 -30.53 1.29 -26.88
C HIS A 162 -29.91 -0.12 -26.73
N ASN A 163 -30.09 -0.99 -27.72
CA ASN A 163 -29.49 -2.30 -27.72
C ASN A 163 -28.01 -2.24 -28.11
N VAL A 164 -27.17 -2.85 -27.28
CA VAL A 164 -25.76 -3.11 -27.62
C VAL A 164 -25.50 -4.60 -27.50
N ALA A 165 -25.24 -5.24 -28.64
CA ALA A 165 -24.88 -6.67 -28.72
C ALA A 165 -25.88 -7.63 -28.05
N GLY A 166 -27.18 -7.33 -28.15
CA GLY A 166 -28.27 -8.14 -27.60
C GLY A 166 -28.77 -7.67 -26.23
N ILE A 167 -28.09 -6.71 -25.59
CA ILE A 167 -28.42 -6.23 -24.24
C ILE A 167 -29.05 -4.84 -24.30
N SER A 168 -30.19 -4.68 -23.62
CA SER A 168 -30.93 -3.43 -23.52
C SER A 168 -30.24 -2.44 -22.56
N ASP A 169 -29.66 -1.37 -23.10
CA ASP A 169 -29.00 -0.27 -22.38
C ASP A 169 -28.03 -0.69 -21.25
N PRO A 170 -26.88 -1.29 -21.59
CA PRO A 170 -25.90 -1.72 -20.60
C PRO A 170 -25.32 -0.56 -19.78
N PHE A 171 -25.28 0.67 -20.32
CA PHE A 171 -24.75 1.83 -19.62
C PHE A 171 -25.66 2.25 -18.47
N LEU A 172 -26.96 2.32 -18.72
CA LEU A 172 -27.93 2.61 -17.66
C LEU A 172 -27.95 1.50 -16.61
N GLN A 173 -27.93 0.23 -17.02
CA GLN A 173 -27.87 -0.91 -16.11
C GLN A 173 -26.68 -0.83 -15.14
N VAL A 174 -25.46 -0.60 -15.66
CA VAL A 174 -24.25 -0.43 -14.83
C VAL A 174 -24.37 0.76 -13.89
N ARG A 175 -24.98 1.88 -14.32
CA ARG A 175 -25.17 3.04 -13.43
C ARG A 175 -26.17 2.77 -12.32
N ILE A 176 -27.27 2.05 -12.60
CA ILE A 176 -28.25 1.67 -11.58
C ILE A 176 -27.60 0.72 -10.58
N LEU A 177 -26.87 -0.30 -11.03
CA LEU A 177 -26.14 -1.22 -10.14
C LEU A 177 -25.14 -0.48 -9.25
N ARG A 178 -24.38 0.47 -9.82
CA ARG A 178 -23.45 1.30 -9.04
C ARG A 178 -24.14 2.16 -7.98
N LEU A 179 -25.33 2.67 -8.28
CA LEU A 179 -26.14 3.42 -7.32
C LEU A 179 -26.66 2.49 -6.23
N LEU A 180 -27.21 1.33 -6.60
CA LEU A 180 -27.68 0.30 -5.67
C LEU A 180 -26.58 -0.15 -4.70
N ARG A 181 -25.34 -0.32 -5.20
CA ARG A 181 -24.17 -0.62 -4.35
C ARG A 181 -23.99 0.40 -3.23
N ILE A 182 -24.07 1.69 -3.54
CA ILE A 182 -23.89 2.76 -2.55
C ILE A 182 -25.08 2.82 -1.58
N LEU A 183 -26.31 2.64 -2.09
CA LEU A 183 -27.53 2.68 -1.28
C LEU A 183 -27.64 1.48 -0.31
N GLY A 184 -27.19 0.31 -0.74
CA GLY A 184 -27.17 -0.94 0.03
C GLY A 184 -25.96 -1.11 0.95
N HIS A 185 -24.94 -0.25 0.84
CA HIS A 185 -23.77 -0.32 1.73
C HIS A 185 -24.22 -0.04 3.18
N ASN A 186 -23.92 -0.97 4.09
CA ASN A 186 -24.31 -0.95 5.51
C ASN A 186 -25.82 -0.80 5.77
N ASN A 187 -26.70 -1.30 4.90
CA ASN A 187 -28.15 -1.28 5.14
C ASN A 187 -28.83 -2.57 4.66
N ASP A 188 -29.22 -3.42 5.60
CA ASP A 188 -29.76 -4.74 5.30
C ASP A 188 -31.13 -4.67 4.62
N THR A 189 -32.02 -3.73 5.00
CA THR A 189 -33.34 -3.59 4.36
C THR A 189 -33.24 -3.23 2.87
N ALA A 190 -32.31 -2.34 2.52
CA ALA A 190 -32.05 -1.97 1.14
C ALA A 190 -31.37 -3.13 0.38
N SER A 191 -30.41 -3.83 1.00
CA SER A 191 -29.76 -5.01 0.43
C SER A 191 -30.76 -6.13 0.14
N ASP A 192 -31.67 -6.42 1.07
CA ASP A 192 -32.70 -7.44 0.92
C ASP A 192 -33.65 -7.12 -0.25
N ALA A 193 -34.06 -5.86 -0.38
CA ALA A 193 -34.93 -5.43 -1.48
C ALA A 193 -34.31 -5.59 -2.88
N MET A 194 -32.97 -5.61 -2.99
CA MET A 194 -32.27 -5.76 -4.26
C MET A 194 -31.69 -7.16 -4.53
N ASN A 195 -31.67 -8.07 -3.53
CA ASN A 195 -31.11 -9.42 -3.67
C ASN A 195 -31.74 -10.22 -4.82
N ASP A 196 -33.07 -10.22 -4.94
CA ASP A 196 -33.78 -10.90 -6.03
C ASP A 196 -33.39 -10.38 -7.42
N LEU A 197 -33.21 -9.06 -7.53
CA LEU A 197 -32.78 -8.44 -8.78
C LEU A 197 -31.34 -8.84 -9.13
N LEU A 198 -30.43 -8.79 -8.16
CA LEU A 198 -29.03 -9.16 -8.38
C LEU A 198 -28.92 -10.63 -8.81
N ALA A 199 -29.70 -11.53 -8.18
CA ALA A 199 -29.79 -12.92 -8.60
C ALA A 199 -30.32 -13.05 -10.03
N GLN A 200 -31.39 -12.33 -10.38
CA GLN A 200 -31.97 -12.34 -11.74
C GLN A 200 -30.98 -11.83 -12.80
N VAL A 201 -30.28 -10.73 -12.53
CA VAL A 201 -29.28 -10.16 -13.46
C VAL A 201 -28.10 -11.12 -13.62
N ALA A 202 -27.64 -11.73 -12.53
CA ALA A 202 -26.52 -12.67 -12.50
C ALA A 202 -26.80 -13.95 -13.31
N THR A 203 -28.06 -14.41 -13.38
CA THR A 203 -28.45 -15.63 -14.09
C THR A 203 -28.89 -15.37 -15.54
N ASN A 204 -29.60 -14.28 -15.80
CA ASN A 204 -30.18 -14.02 -17.12
C ASN A 204 -29.25 -13.29 -18.09
N THR A 205 -28.21 -12.61 -17.60
CA THR A 205 -27.31 -11.83 -18.47
C THR A 205 -26.29 -12.74 -19.15
N ASP A 206 -26.23 -12.69 -20.49
CA ASP A 206 -25.23 -13.43 -21.24
C ASP A 206 -23.82 -12.81 -21.08
N SER A 207 -22.83 -13.65 -20.79
CA SER A 207 -21.42 -13.27 -20.62
C SER A 207 -20.59 -13.41 -21.89
N SER A 208 -21.20 -13.80 -23.02
CA SER A 208 -20.51 -14.02 -24.30
C SER A 208 -19.93 -12.74 -24.92
N LYS A 209 -20.56 -11.59 -24.66
CA LYS A 209 -20.17 -10.29 -25.20
C LYS A 209 -19.69 -9.35 -24.09
N THR A 210 -18.78 -8.45 -24.43
CA THR A 210 -18.20 -7.46 -23.51
C THR A 210 -19.25 -6.62 -22.77
N ALA A 211 -20.35 -6.25 -23.45
CA ALA A 211 -21.44 -5.49 -22.82
C ALA A 211 -22.07 -6.25 -21.65
N GLY A 212 -22.30 -7.56 -21.79
CA GLY A 212 -22.87 -8.39 -20.74
C GLY A 212 -21.87 -8.71 -19.65
N SER A 213 -20.60 -8.93 -20.02
CA SER A 213 -19.51 -9.04 -19.05
C SER A 213 -19.38 -7.77 -18.20
N ALA A 214 -19.60 -6.58 -18.76
CA ALA A 214 -19.54 -5.31 -18.02
C ALA A 214 -20.71 -5.14 -17.02
N VAL A 215 -21.93 -5.51 -17.42
CA VAL A 215 -23.09 -5.53 -16.51
C VAL A 215 -22.85 -6.50 -15.37
N LEU A 216 -22.52 -7.76 -15.69
CA LEU A 216 -22.21 -8.80 -14.70
C LEU A 216 -21.06 -8.41 -13.79
N TYR A 217 -20.04 -7.71 -14.32
CA TYR A 217 -18.93 -7.21 -13.52
C TYR A 217 -19.38 -6.22 -12.45
N GLU A 218 -20.19 -5.21 -12.81
CA GLU A 218 -20.73 -4.28 -11.82
C GLU A 218 -21.71 -4.97 -10.87
N THR A 219 -22.48 -5.97 -11.33
CA THR A 219 -23.34 -6.81 -10.48
C THR A 219 -22.52 -7.53 -9.40
N VAL A 220 -21.41 -8.16 -9.80
CA VAL A 220 -20.48 -8.82 -8.85
C VAL A 220 -19.92 -7.82 -7.84
N LEU A 221 -19.42 -6.66 -8.30
CA LEU A 221 -18.93 -5.64 -7.38
C LEU A 221 -20.01 -5.14 -6.42
N THR A 222 -21.27 -5.09 -6.87
CA THR A 222 -22.41 -4.71 -6.04
C THR A 222 -22.69 -5.75 -4.97
N ILE A 223 -22.74 -7.03 -5.34
CA ILE A 223 -22.96 -8.16 -4.42
C ILE A 223 -21.87 -8.20 -3.34
N MET A 224 -20.61 -8.01 -3.71
CA MET A 224 -19.49 -8.16 -2.77
C MET A 224 -19.36 -6.99 -1.78
N ASP A 225 -19.87 -5.80 -2.12
CA ASP A 225 -19.75 -4.59 -1.29
C ASP A 225 -20.95 -4.40 -0.34
N ILE A 226 -22.09 -5.06 -0.62
CA ILE A 226 -23.28 -5.03 0.23
C ILE A 226 -23.33 -6.24 1.19
N ASN A 227 -24.18 -6.15 2.21
CA ASN A 227 -24.51 -7.27 3.09
C ASN A 227 -25.49 -8.24 2.39
N SER A 228 -25.04 -8.89 1.32
CA SER A 228 -25.85 -9.87 0.60
C SER A 228 -25.83 -11.26 1.25
N GLU A 229 -26.82 -12.09 0.92
CA GLU A 229 -26.84 -13.51 1.26
C GLU A 229 -25.57 -14.25 0.80
N SER A 230 -25.10 -15.22 1.59
CA SER A 230 -23.91 -16.02 1.30
C SER A 230 -24.02 -16.77 -0.04
N GLY A 231 -25.22 -17.24 -0.41
CA GLY A 231 -25.49 -17.89 -1.70
C GLY A 231 -25.18 -16.97 -2.89
N LEU A 232 -25.53 -15.68 -2.79
CA LEU A 232 -25.30 -14.69 -3.83
C LEU A 232 -23.80 -14.35 -3.96
N ARG A 233 -23.06 -14.29 -2.85
CA ARG A 233 -21.59 -14.12 -2.86
C ARG A 233 -20.88 -15.29 -3.53
N VAL A 234 -21.31 -16.52 -3.25
CA VAL A 234 -20.78 -17.72 -3.94
C VAL A 234 -21.06 -17.67 -5.44
N LEU A 235 -22.27 -17.26 -5.84
CA LEU A 235 -22.61 -17.05 -7.25
C LEU A 235 -21.70 -16.00 -7.90
N ALA A 236 -21.44 -14.88 -7.21
CA ALA A 236 -20.57 -13.81 -7.71
C ALA A 236 -19.13 -14.30 -7.93
N VAL A 237 -18.58 -15.08 -7.00
CA VAL A 237 -17.25 -15.69 -7.17
C VAL A 237 -17.23 -16.68 -8.33
N ASN A 238 -18.29 -17.48 -8.52
CA ASN A 238 -18.40 -18.40 -9.66
C ASN A 238 -18.46 -17.66 -11.01
N ILE A 239 -19.11 -16.48 -11.07
CA ILE A 239 -19.12 -15.62 -12.26
C ILE A 239 -17.72 -15.12 -12.58
N LEU A 240 -16.98 -14.64 -11.57
CA LEU A 240 -15.57 -14.25 -11.75
C LEU A 240 -14.71 -15.44 -12.17
N GLY A 241 -14.95 -16.63 -11.62
CA GLY A 241 -14.29 -17.87 -12.02
C GLY A 241 -14.52 -18.20 -13.50
N ARG A 242 -15.75 -18.02 -14.02
CA ARG A 242 -16.04 -18.13 -15.46
C ARG A 242 -15.31 -17.08 -16.28
N PHE A 243 -15.18 -15.85 -15.78
CA PHE A 243 -14.45 -14.79 -16.47
C PHE A 243 -12.94 -15.06 -16.55
N LEU A 244 -12.36 -15.80 -15.61
CA LEU A 244 -10.96 -16.25 -15.72
C LEU A 244 -10.72 -17.19 -16.91
N LEU A 245 -11.74 -17.90 -17.37
CA LEU A 245 -11.68 -18.79 -18.54
C LEU A 245 -11.99 -18.06 -19.85
N ASN A 246 -12.25 -16.75 -19.82
CA ASN A 246 -12.58 -15.99 -21.02
C ASN A 246 -11.35 -15.76 -21.90
N ASN A 247 -11.51 -15.84 -23.21
CA ASN A 247 -10.43 -15.61 -24.16
C ASN A 247 -9.89 -14.16 -24.08
N ASP A 248 -10.75 -13.19 -23.76
CA ASP A 248 -10.36 -11.78 -23.63
C ASP A 248 -9.48 -11.56 -22.39
N ARG A 249 -8.26 -11.08 -22.65
CA ARG A 249 -7.26 -10.75 -21.62
C ARG A 249 -7.75 -9.66 -20.68
N ASN A 250 -8.54 -8.70 -21.17
CA ASN A 250 -9.08 -7.61 -20.35
C ASN A 250 -10.05 -8.16 -19.30
N ILE A 251 -10.91 -9.11 -19.70
CA ILE A 251 -11.87 -9.75 -18.79
C ILE A 251 -11.13 -10.55 -17.72
N ARG A 252 -10.10 -11.31 -18.11
CA ARG A 252 -9.26 -12.06 -17.15
C ARG A 252 -8.56 -11.13 -16.17
N TYR A 253 -7.98 -10.03 -16.66
CA TYR A 253 -7.31 -9.02 -15.83
C TYR A 253 -8.26 -8.40 -14.79
N ILE A 254 -9.44 -7.96 -15.22
CA ILE A 254 -10.45 -7.36 -14.34
C ILE A 254 -10.94 -8.36 -13.29
N SER A 255 -11.08 -9.62 -13.69
CA SER A 255 -11.55 -10.69 -12.80
C SER A 255 -10.53 -11.00 -11.70
N MET A 256 -9.25 -11.13 -12.05
CA MET A 256 -8.19 -11.33 -11.05
C MET A 256 -8.08 -10.13 -10.10
N THR A 257 -8.17 -8.90 -10.62
CA THR A 257 -8.15 -7.68 -9.79
C THR A 257 -9.31 -7.67 -8.78
N SER A 258 -10.45 -8.24 -9.15
CA SER A 258 -11.63 -8.25 -8.31
C SER A 258 -11.60 -9.40 -7.31
N LEU A 259 -11.17 -10.59 -7.74
CA LEU A 259 -10.89 -11.72 -6.85
C LEU A 259 -9.86 -11.35 -5.79
N GLN A 260 -8.82 -10.57 -6.12
CA GLN A 260 -7.82 -10.10 -5.16
C GLN A 260 -8.43 -9.29 -4.00
N LYS A 261 -9.43 -8.44 -4.28
CA LYS A 261 -10.17 -7.72 -3.22
C LYS A 261 -11.00 -8.68 -2.38
N ILE A 262 -11.62 -9.68 -3.01
CA ILE A 262 -12.50 -10.66 -2.35
C ILE A 262 -11.73 -11.63 -1.44
N VAL A 263 -10.47 -11.96 -1.76
CA VAL A 263 -9.67 -12.90 -0.95
C VAL A 263 -9.56 -12.50 0.52
N GLN A 264 -9.61 -11.20 0.83
CA GLN A 264 -9.57 -10.69 2.20
C GLN A 264 -10.86 -11.01 2.98
N THR A 265 -12.01 -11.09 2.30
CA THR A 265 -13.32 -11.35 2.91
C THR A 265 -13.68 -12.84 2.85
N ASP A 266 -13.59 -13.46 1.67
CA ASP A 266 -14.09 -14.81 1.40
C ASP A 266 -13.01 -15.72 0.77
N HIS A 267 -11.99 -16.06 1.55
CA HIS A 267 -10.85 -16.86 1.09
C HIS A 267 -11.27 -18.22 0.49
N ASN A 268 -12.17 -18.95 1.15
CA ASN A 268 -12.57 -20.32 0.76
C ASN A 268 -13.29 -20.39 -0.59
N ALA A 269 -14.05 -19.36 -0.96
CA ALA A 269 -14.75 -19.33 -2.24
C ALA A 269 -13.75 -19.18 -3.40
N VAL A 270 -12.78 -18.28 -3.25
CA VAL A 270 -11.75 -18.03 -4.29
C VAL A 270 -10.81 -19.23 -4.45
N GLN A 271 -10.53 -19.98 -3.37
CA GLN A 271 -9.70 -21.20 -3.41
C GLN A 271 -10.19 -22.25 -4.43
N ARG A 272 -11.49 -22.31 -4.72
CA ARG A 272 -12.06 -23.28 -5.69
C ARG A 272 -11.54 -23.06 -7.11
N HIS A 273 -11.21 -21.81 -7.46
CA HIS A 273 -10.69 -21.43 -8.77
C HIS A 273 -9.16 -21.38 -8.83
N ARG A 274 -8.44 -21.86 -7.79
CA ARG A 274 -6.98 -21.77 -7.73
C ARG A 274 -6.28 -22.35 -8.95
N GLY A 275 -6.78 -23.47 -9.49
CA GLY A 275 -6.16 -24.15 -10.63
C GLY A 275 -6.07 -23.21 -11.83
N THR A 276 -7.20 -22.60 -12.18
CA THR A 276 -7.29 -21.63 -13.27
C THR A 276 -6.45 -20.37 -13.02
N ILE A 277 -6.37 -19.89 -11.77
CA ILE A 277 -5.55 -18.73 -11.40
C ILE A 277 -4.06 -19.03 -11.60
N VAL A 278 -3.62 -20.21 -11.18
CA VAL A 278 -2.22 -20.66 -11.36
C VAL A 278 -1.91 -20.89 -12.83
N ASP A 279 -2.85 -21.41 -13.61
CA ASP A 279 -2.69 -21.52 -15.07
C ASP A 279 -2.51 -20.15 -15.74
N CYS A 280 -3.10 -19.07 -15.19
CA CYS A 280 -2.87 -17.70 -15.67
C CYS A 280 -1.43 -17.19 -15.46
N LEU A 281 -0.62 -17.83 -14.61
CA LEU A 281 0.82 -17.52 -14.52
C LEU A 281 1.58 -17.85 -15.82
N LYS A 282 1.03 -18.79 -16.61
CA LYS A 282 1.59 -19.23 -17.90
C LYS A 282 1.07 -18.41 -19.09
N ASP A 283 0.31 -17.34 -18.85
CA ASP A 283 -0.22 -16.49 -19.92
C ASP A 283 0.91 -15.83 -20.75
N GLN A 284 0.61 -15.21 -21.88
CA GLN A 284 1.59 -14.46 -22.65
C GLN A 284 1.71 -13.00 -22.17
N ASP A 285 0.63 -12.44 -21.62
CA ASP A 285 0.56 -11.04 -21.21
C ASP A 285 1.18 -10.80 -19.82
N THR A 286 2.14 -9.88 -19.73
CA THR A 286 2.85 -9.57 -18.47
C THR A 286 1.92 -8.96 -17.41
N SER A 287 0.88 -8.22 -17.79
CA SER A 287 -0.07 -7.62 -16.85
C SER A 287 -0.97 -8.67 -16.22
N VAL A 288 -1.42 -9.65 -17.02
CA VAL A 288 -2.14 -10.84 -16.55
C VAL A 288 -1.25 -11.66 -15.61
N LYS A 289 0.00 -11.93 -15.98
CA LYS A 289 0.97 -12.63 -15.10
C LYS A 289 1.17 -11.93 -13.77
N ARG A 290 1.33 -10.61 -13.77
CA ARG A 290 1.51 -9.81 -12.54
C ARG A 290 0.34 -9.98 -11.59
N ARG A 291 -0.90 -9.86 -12.10
CA ARG A 291 -2.11 -10.03 -11.29
C ARG A 291 -2.32 -11.47 -10.84
N ALA A 292 -2.02 -12.45 -11.70
CA ALA A 292 -2.05 -13.86 -11.34
C ALA A 292 -1.08 -14.16 -10.21
N LEU A 293 0.16 -13.64 -10.26
CA LEU A 293 1.16 -13.79 -9.21
C LEU A 293 0.69 -13.21 -7.87
N GLU A 294 0.23 -11.96 -7.86
CA GLU A 294 -0.27 -11.31 -6.64
C GLU A 294 -1.44 -12.10 -6.02
N LEU A 295 -2.36 -12.58 -6.84
CA LEU A 295 -3.49 -13.38 -6.39
C LEU A 295 -3.06 -14.77 -5.91
N SER A 296 -2.16 -15.44 -6.62
CA SER A 296 -1.59 -16.74 -6.22
C SER A 296 -0.88 -16.66 -4.88
N LEU A 297 -0.10 -15.60 -4.63
CA LEU A 297 0.57 -15.35 -3.35
C LEU A 297 -0.45 -15.09 -2.22
N ALA A 298 -1.52 -14.34 -2.49
CA ALA A 298 -2.59 -14.08 -1.52
C ALA A 298 -3.43 -15.34 -1.19
N LEU A 299 -3.47 -16.32 -2.10
CA LEU A 299 -4.16 -17.59 -1.90
C LEU A 299 -3.31 -18.66 -1.19
N VAL A 300 -2.07 -18.35 -0.83
CA VAL A 300 -1.25 -19.31 -0.08
C VAL A 300 -1.79 -19.46 1.35
N SER A 301 -1.97 -20.71 1.79
CA SER A 301 -2.40 -21.07 3.12
C SER A 301 -1.57 -22.25 3.65
N ALA A 302 -1.65 -22.51 4.97
CA ALA A 302 -0.94 -23.63 5.60
C ALA A 302 -1.29 -25.01 4.99
N VAL A 303 -2.49 -25.16 4.44
CA VAL A 303 -2.96 -26.41 3.83
C VAL A 303 -2.39 -26.60 2.43
N ASN A 304 -2.31 -25.53 1.63
CA ASN A 304 -1.98 -25.63 0.20
C ASN A 304 -0.51 -25.28 -0.14
N ILE A 305 0.26 -24.78 0.85
CA ILE A 305 1.63 -24.26 0.69
C ILE A 305 2.54 -25.16 -0.15
N ARG A 306 2.58 -26.48 0.11
CA ARG A 306 3.46 -27.40 -0.63
C ARG A 306 3.17 -27.41 -2.13
N SER A 307 1.88 -27.49 -2.48
CA SER A 307 1.45 -27.54 -3.88
C SER A 307 1.62 -26.18 -4.58
N MET A 308 1.29 -25.08 -3.90
CA MET A 308 1.41 -23.73 -4.48
C MET A 308 2.86 -23.30 -4.63
N MET A 309 3.70 -23.63 -3.66
CA MET A 309 5.11 -23.30 -3.73
C MET A 309 5.79 -23.99 -4.92
N LYS A 310 5.43 -25.25 -5.23
CA LYS A 310 5.96 -25.95 -6.40
C LYS A 310 5.68 -25.18 -7.70
N GLU A 311 4.45 -24.72 -7.90
CA GLU A 311 4.06 -23.95 -9.09
C GLU A 311 4.72 -22.56 -9.12
N LEU A 312 4.87 -21.90 -7.96
CA LEU A 312 5.54 -20.60 -7.85
C LEU A 312 7.05 -20.69 -8.12
N LEU A 313 7.72 -21.76 -7.66
CA LEU A 313 9.13 -22.01 -7.97
C LEU A 313 9.33 -22.34 -9.45
N ILE A 314 8.42 -23.11 -10.05
CA ILE A 314 8.39 -23.34 -11.50
C ILE A 314 8.23 -22.01 -12.23
N PHE A 315 7.29 -21.14 -11.81
CA PHE A 315 7.10 -19.81 -12.39
C PHE A 315 8.35 -18.93 -12.26
N LEU A 316 9.07 -18.99 -11.14
CA LEU A 316 10.29 -18.22 -10.93
C LEU A 316 11.36 -18.49 -12.01
N SER A 317 11.47 -19.74 -12.49
CA SER A 317 12.47 -20.14 -13.48
C SER A 317 12.28 -19.51 -14.87
N PHE A 318 11.05 -19.22 -15.28
CA PHE A 318 10.73 -18.57 -16.57
C PHE A 318 10.14 -17.16 -16.40
N CYS A 319 10.25 -16.60 -15.20
CA CYS A 319 9.67 -15.31 -14.84
C CYS A 319 10.36 -14.16 -15.60
N PRO A 320 9.60 -13.19 -16.15
CA PRO A 320 10.18 -11.97 -16.69
C PRO A 320 10.95 -11.20 -15.59
N PRO A 321 12.06 -10.52 -15.93
CA PRO A 321 12.95 -9.92 -14.94
C PRO A 321 12.25 -8.92 -14.02
N GLU A 322 11.29 -8.16 -14.56
CA GLU A 322 10.49 -7.18 -13.79
C GLU A 322 9.70 -7.80 -12.62
N LEU A 323 9.29 -9.07 -12.74
CA LEU A 323 8.48 -9.76 -11.73
C LEU A 323 9.32 -10.69 -10.84
N ARG A 324 10.59 -10.94 -11.18
CA ARG A 324 11.42 -11.93 -10.50
C ARG A 324 11.66 -11.56 -9.04
N SER A 325 11.97 -10.29 -8.77
CA SER A 325 12.16 -9.77 -7.41
C SER A 325 10.88 -9.86 -6.57
N GLN A 326 9.72 -9.48 -7.15
CA GLN A 326 8.42 -9.58 -6.48
C GLN A 326 8.06 -11.04 -6.17
N THR A 327 8.33 -11.95 -7.10
CA THR A 327 8.08 -13.39 -6.94
C THR A 327 8.94 -13.97 -5.83
N ALA A 328 10.25 -13.69 -5.85
CA ALA A 328 11.18 -14.17 -4.82
C ALA A 328 10.80 -13.66 -3.43
N SER A 329 10.48 -12.36 -3.30
CA SER A 329 10.01 -11.79 -2.04
C SER A 329 8.67 -12.38 -1.57
N GLY A 330 7.74 -12.63 -2.49
CA GLY A 330 6.46 -13.25 -2.18
C GLY A 330 6.61 -14.68 -1.69
N ILE A 331 7.47 -15.47 -2.35
CA ILE A 331 7.82 -16.83 -1.94
C ILE A 331 8.45 -16.83 -0.54
N PHE A 332 9.39 -15.92 -0.28
CA PHE A 332 10.03 -15.79 1.02
C PHE A 332 9.02 -15.53 2.14
N ASN A 333 8.16 -14.52 1.98
CA ASN A 333 7.13 -14.18 2.97
C ASN A 333 6.13 -15.33 3.19
N ALA A 334 5.75 -16.05 2.13
CA ALA A 334 4.86 -17.19 2.21
C ALA A 334 5.50 -18.39 2.93
N ALA A 335 6.79 -18.65 2.67
CA ALA A 335 7.55 -19.68 3.37
C ALA A 335 7.71 -19.32 4.86
N GLU A 336 7.96 -18.06 5.18
CA GLU A 336 8.07 -17.60 6.58
C GLU A 336 6.80 -17.81 7.39
N ARG A 337 5.65 -17.53 6.80
CA ARG A 337 4.37 -17.61 7.49
C ARG A 337 3.78 -19.02 7.58
N TYR A 338 3.99 -19.85 6.54
CA TYR A 338 3.27 -21.11 6.37
C TYR A 338 4.17 -22.34 6.22
N SER A 339 5.48 -22.24 6.50
CA SER A 339 6.37 -23.40 6.37
C SER A 339 5.95 -24.56 7.27
N PRO A 340 5.78 -25.79 6.73
CA PRO A 340 5.40 -26.96 7.52
C PRO A 340 6.56 -27.56 8.31
N SER A 341 7.81 -27.36 7.88
CA SER A 341 9.01 -27.77 8.61
C SER A 341 10.17 -26.82 8.30
N LYS A 342 11.11 -26.69 9.25
CA LYS A 342 12.33 -25.87 9.07
C LYS A 342 13.16 -26.36 7.87
N ARG A 343 13.25 -27.68 7.67
CA ARG A 343 13.94 -28.28 6.52
C ARG A 343 13.34 -27.84 5.18
N TRP A 344 12.01 -27.97 5.05
CA TRP A 344 11.31 -27.54 3.84
C TRP A 344 11.49 -26.04 3.59
N HIS A 345 11.49 -25.25 4.66
CA HIS A 345 11.72 -23.82 4.59
C HIS A 345 13.11 -23.50 4.04
N ILE A 346 14.17 -24.09 4.62
CA ILE A 346 15.55 -23.92 4.16
C ILE A 346 15.69 -24.35 2.69
N ASP A 347 15.13 -25.49 2.32
CA ASP A 347 15.18 -26.00 0.94
C ASP A 347 14.53 -25.07 -0.07
N THR A 348 13.40 -24.47 0.31
CA THR A 348 12.67 -23.53 -0.54
C THR A 348 13.47 -22.26 -0.74
N ILE A 349 14.04 -21.66 0.32
CA ILE A 349 14.84 -20.45 0.18
C ILE A 349 16.12 -20.73 -0.61
N LEU A 350 16.80 -21.87 -0.37
CA LEU A 350 17.98 -22.25 -1.15
C LEU A 350 17.64 -22.37 -2.64
N HIS A 351 16.50 -22.97 -2.99
CA HIS A 351 16.08 -23.05 -4.39
C HIS A 351 15.86 -21.67 -5.01
N VAL A 352 15.24 -20.74 -4.27
CA VAL A 352 15.05 -19.35 -4.70
C VAL A 352 16.39 -18.65 -4.92
N LEU A 353 17.34 -18.79 -3.98
CA LEU A 353 18.68 -18.20 -4.08
C LEU A 353 19.47 -18.76 -5.27
N THR A 354 19.35 -20.05 -5.57
CA THR A 354 20.00 -20.65 -6.75
C THR A 354 19.38 -20.20 -8.08
N THR A 355 18.09 -19.85 -8.10
CA THR A 355 17.38 -19.53 -9.35
C THR A 355 17.35 -18.02 -9.64
N ALA A 356 17.21 -17.20 -8.60
CA ALA A 356 16.93 -15.76 -8.72
C ALA A 356 17.89 -14.88 -7.90
N GLY A 357 19.03 -15.41 -7.43
CA GLY A 357 19.89 -14.79 -6.41
C GLY A 357 20.23 -13.31 -6.62
N GLY A 358 20.46 -12.86 -7.86
CA GLY A 358 20.72 -11.44 -8.18
C GLY A 358 19.51 -10.50 -8.03
N ASP A 359 18.28 -11.02 -8.07
CA ASP A 359 17.03 -10.25 -7.95
C ASP A 359 16.42 -10.31 -6.53
N VAL A 360 17.06 -11.05 -5.63
CA VAL A 360 16.65 -11.20 -4.22
C VAL A 360 17.09 -9.98 -3.42
N ARG A 361 16.28 -9.54 -2.45
CA ARG A 361 16.61 -8.43 -1.54
C ARG A 361 17.72 -8.85 -0.56
N ASP A 362 18.60 -7.92 -0.21
CA ASP A 362 19.70 -8.17 0.73
C ASP A 362 19.23 -8.69 2.10
N GLU A 363 18.05 -8.27 2.56
CA GLU A 363 17.40 -8.72 3.82
C GLU A 363 17.14 -10.24 3.88
N THR A 364 17.10 -10.93 2.73
CA THR A 364 16.89 -12.38 2.70
C THR A 364 18.09 -13.15 3.27
N VAL A 365 19.30 -12.63 3.12
CA VAL A 365 20.55 -13.24 3.63
C VAL A 365 20.56 -13.33 5.16
N PRO A 366 20.39 -12.22 5.94
CA PRO A 366 20.39 -12.29 7.40
C PRO A 366 19.21 -13.11 7.94
N ASN A 367 18.03 -13.03 7.33
CA ASN A 367 16.88 -13.81 7.79
C ASN A 367 17.08 -15.32 7.58
N LEU A 368 17.71 -15.73 6.46
CA LEU A 368 18.07 -17.13 6.24
C LEU A 368 19.14 -17.59 7.24
N ILE A 369 20.18 -16.78 7.48
CA ILE A 369 21.21 -17.07 8.48
C ILE A 369 20.58 -17.27 9.86
N GLN A 370 19.65 -16.41 10.25
CA GLN A 370 18.91 -16.53 11.52
C GLN A 370 18.11 -17.84 11.59
N LEU A 371 17.41 -18.20 10.51
CA LEU A 371 16.66 -19.44 10.44
C LEU A 371 17.56 -20.67 10.60
N ILE A 372 18.70 -20.68 9.91
CA ILE A 372 19.68 -21.77 9.98
C ILE A 372 20.23 -21.89 11.40
N THR A 373 20.61 -20.77 12.01
CA THR A 373 21.14 -20.72 13.39
C THR A 373 20.16 -21.28 14.43
N THR A 374 18.85 -21.10 14.19
CA THR A 374 17.77 -21.62 15.05
C THR A 374 17.48 -23.11 14.80
N ALA A 375 18.03 -23.70 13.74
CA ALA A 375 17.80 -25.07 13.32
C ALA A 375 19.04 -25.94 13.57
N SER A 376 19.41 -26.08 14.85
CA SER A 376 20.59 -26.84 15.29
C SER A 376 20.70 -28.25 14.70
N GLU A 377 19.55 -28.90 14.54
CA GLU A 377 19.38 -30.25 14.01
C GLU A 377 19.67 -30.35 12.50
N LEU A 378 19.65 -29.24 11.75
CA LEU A 378 19.82 -29.21 10.30
C LEU A 378 21.13 -28.57 9.83
N HIS A 379 22.04 -28.22 10.74
CA HIS A 379 23.30 -27.55 10.37
C HIS A 379 24.14 -28.39 9.40
N CYS A 380 24.37 -29.68 9.71
CA CYS A 380 25.14 -30.58 8.83
C CYS A 380 24.53 -30.66 7.42
N TYR A 381 23.23 -30.93 7.34
CA TYR A 381 22.46 -30.96 6.09
C TYR A 381 22.62 -29.67 5.26
N THR A 382 22.43 -28.53 5.91
CA THR A 382 22.40 -27.22 5.24
C THR A 382 23.78 -26.84 4.70
N VAL A 383 24.84 -27.12 5.46
CA VAL A 383 26.22 -26.79 5.08
C VAL A 383 26.68 -27.64 3.89
N HIS A 384 26.42 -28.95 3.89
CA HIS A 384 26.71 -29.80 2.73
C HIS A 384 25.99 -29.32 1.46
N LYS A 385 24.72 -28.92 1.59
CA LYS A 385 23.93 -28.43 0.46
C LYS A 385 24.42 -27.07 -0.06
N LEU A 386 24.74 -26.15 0.84
CA LEU A 386 25.33 -24.85 0.50
C LEU A 386 26.70 -24.99 -0.14
N TYR A 387 27.54 -25.88 0.37
CA TYR A 387 28.86 -26.16 -0.20
C TYR A 387 28.76 -26.67 -1.65
N ARG A 388 27.87 -27.64 -1.91
CA ARG A 388 27.61 -28.11 -3.28
C ARG A 388 27.08 -27.00 -4.20
N ALA A 389 26.22 -26.13 -3.69
CA ALA A 389 25.68 -25.03 -4.46
C ALA A 389 26.76 -23.98 -4.78
N LEU A 390 27.64 -23.69 -3.82
CA LEU A 390 28.78 -22.79 -3.95
C LEU A 390 29.77 -23.25 -5.02
N VAL A 391 30.18 -24.53 -4.98
CA VAL A 391 31.12 -25.11 -5.96
C VAL A 391 30.55 -25.12 -7.37
N LYS A 392 29.21 -25.22 -7.50
CA LYS A 392 28.53 -25.23 -8.80
C LYS A 392 28.46 -23.86 -9.46
N ASP A 393 28.09 -22.82 -8.72
CA ASP A 393 27.93 -21.47 -9.25
C ASP A 393 28.23 -20.39 -8.20
N ILE A 394 29.23 -19.56 -8.50
CA ILE A 394 29.65 -18.41 -7.67
C ILE A 394 29.03 -17.07 -8.13
N ALA A 395 28.26 -17.06 -9.23
CA ALA A 395 27.68 -15.83 -9.76
C ALA A 395 26.63 -15.25 -8.81
N GLN A 396 25.85 -16.12 -8.14
CA GLN A 396 24.77 -15.73 -7.24
C GLN A 396 25.32 -15.24 -5.89
N GLN A 397 25.56 -13.92 -5.77
CA GLN A 397 26.22 -13.33 -4.60
C GLN A 397 25.53 -13.63 -3.26
N SER A 398 24.20 -13.50 -3.19
CA SER A 398 23.43 -13.75 -1.96
C SER A 398 23.54 -15.21 -1.49
N LEU A 399 23.63 -16.16 -2.42
CA LEU A 399 23.87 -17.57 -2.10
C LEU A 399 25.28 -17.78 -1.54
N VAL A 400 26.28 -17.18 -2.18
CA VAL A 400 27.69 -17.28 -1.77
C VAL A 400 27.91 -16.68 -0.38
N GLN A 401 27.27 -15.55 -0.07
CA GLN A 401 27.35 -14.93 1.26
C GLN A 401 26.84 -15.87 2.37
N VAL A 402 25.67 -16.49 2.17
CA VAL A 402 25.10 -17.47 3.11
C VAL A 402 26.01 -18.70 3.20
N ALA A 403 26.50 -19.20 2.06
CA ALA A 403 27.39 -20.36 2.01
C ALA A 403 28.70 -20.11 2.78
N CYS A 404 29.39 -18.99 2.53
CA CYS A 404 30.62 -18.62 3.22
C CYS A 404 30.38 -18.50 4.74
N TRP A 405 29.30 -17.85 5.17
CA TRP A 405 28.97 -17.76 6.60
C TRP A 405 28.75 -19.14 7.23
N CYS A 406 27.96 -20.01 6.58
CA CYS A 406 27.69 -21.36 7.09
C CYS A 406 28.94 -22.26 7.12
N ILE A 407 29.80 -22.19 6.10
CA ILE A 407 31.09 -22.91 6.07
C ILE A 407 31.99 -22.42 7.20
N GLY A 408 32.03 -21.10 7.43
CA GLY A 408 32.78 -20.50 8.52
C GLY A 408 32.31 -20.96 9.89
N GLU A 409 30.99 -21.07 10.13
CA GLU A 409 30.44 -21.46 11.44
C GLU A 409 30.42 -22.96 11.72
N TYR A 410 30.13 -23.76 10.70
CA TYR A 410 29.83 -25.19 10.82
C TYR A 410 30.75 -26.06 9.94
N GLY A 411 31.91 -25.54 9.53
CA GLY A 411 32.89 -26.29 8.74
C GLY A 411 33.37 -27.58 9.41
N ASP A 412 33.34 -27.65 10.75
CA ASP A 412 33.64 -28.87 11.50
C ASP A 412 32.63 -30.00 11.22
N LEU A 413 31.36 -29.66 10.99
CA LEU A 413 30.31 -30.63 10.65
C LEU A 413 30.43 -31.08 9.20
N LEU A 414 30.91 -30.22 8.30
CA LEU A 414 31.16 -30.55 6.89
C LEU A 414 32.27 -31.60 6.74
N LEU A 415 33.33 -31.49 7.54
CA LEU A 415 34.50 -32.37 7.50
C LEU A 415 34.25 -33.75 8.15
N LYS A 416 33.36 -33.81 9.15
CA LYS A 416 33.00 -35.07 9.80
C LYS A 416 32.27 -36.04 8.87
N GLY A 417 31.62 -35.54 7.81
CA GLY A 417 30.93 -36.38 6.82
C GLY A 417 29.74 -37.17 7.37
N GLU A 418 29.31 -36.92 8.60
CA GLU A 418 28.18 -37.57 9.26
C GLU A 418 26.88 -36.83 8.89
N CYS A 419 26.35 -37.13 7.71
CA CYS A 419 25.03 -36.66 7.30
C CYS A 419 24.13 -37.86 7.01
N GLU A 420 23.16 -38.13 7.90
CA GLU A 420 22.22 -39.26 7.75
C GLU A 420 21.31 -39.14 6.51
N GLU A 421 21.12 -37.93 5.96
CA GLU A 421 20.07 -37.65 4.98
C GLU A 421 20.53 -37.34 3.54
N ILE A 422 21.83 -37.19 3.31
CA ILE A 422 22.42 -36.93 1.98
C ILE A 422 23.60 -37.88 1.82
N GLU A 423 23.82 -38.44 0.63
CA GLU A 423 25.05 -39.16 0.31
C GLU A 423 26.26 -38.32 0.75
N PRO A 424 27.04 -38.76 1.75
CA PRO A 424 28.12 -37.96 2.30
C PRO A 424 29.15 -37.76 1.20
N LEU A 425 29.32 -36.49 0.81
CA LEU A 425 30.46 -36.13 -0.03
C LEU A 425 31.66 -36.13 0.92
N GLN A 426 32.67 -36.94 0.65
CA GLN A 426 33.93 -36.81 1.37
C GLN A 426 34.59 -35.53 0.90
N VAL A 427 34.45 -34.47 1.70
CA VAL A 427 35.04 -33.17 1.45
C VAL A 427 36.32 -33.10 2.25
N THR A 428 37.45 -32.85 1.57
CA THR A 428 38.72 -32.63 2.27
C THR A 428 38.85 -31.16 2.70
N GLU A 429 39.72 -30.91 3.68
CA GLU A 429 39.98 -29.56 4.17
C GLU A 429 40.52 -28.64 3.07
N ASP A 430 41.34 -29.18 2.17
CA ASP A 430 41.88 -28.45 1.02
C ASP A 430 40.80 -28.05 0.03
N ASP A 431 39.81 -28.91 -0.25
CA ASP A 431 38.70 -28.58 -1.15
C ASP A 431 37.89 -27.39 -0.62
N VAL A 432 37.68 -27.31 0.71
CA VAL A 432 36.96 -26.19 1.35
C VAL A 432 37.76 -24.89 1.22
N LEU A 433 39.08 -24.96 1.42
CA LEU A 433 39.95 -23.79 1.27
C LEU A 433 40.04 -23.33 -0.19
N ASP A 434 40.13 -24.26 -1.15
CA ASP A 434 40.10 -23.97 -2.58
C ASP A 434 38.81 -23.26 -2.99
N ALA A 435 37.67 -23.70 -2.46
CA ALA A 435 36.38 -23.07 -2.71
C ALA A 435 36.32 -21.62 -2.19
N LEU A 436 36.78 -21.38 -0.96
CA LEU A 436 36.82 -20.02 -0.39
C LEU A 436 37.85 -19.13 -1.10
N GLU A 437 39.00 -19.67 -1.48
CA GLU A 437 40.02 -18.96 -2.24
C GLU A 437 39.52 -18.56 -3.63
N THR A 438 38.76 -19.44 -4.28
CA THR A 438 38.06 -19.14 -5.54
C THR A 438 37.10 -17.97 -5.39
N VAL A 439 36.31 -17.92 -4.31
CA VAL A 439 35.40 -16.79 -4.02
C VAL A 439 36.18 -15.50 -3.77
N LEU A 440 37.27 -15.57 -3.03
CA LEU A 440 38.11 -14.41 -2.69
C LEU A 440 38.76 -13.81 -3.96
N GLN A 441 39.34 -14.65 -4.82
CA GLN A 441 40.05 -14.22 -6.03
C GLN A 441 39.13 -13.85 -7.20
N SER A 442 37.89 -14.37 -7.22
CA SER A 442 36.95 -14.11 -8.31
C SER A 442 36.59 -12.62 -8.43
N HIS A 443 36.56 -12.13 -9.67
CA HIS A 443 36.12 -10.77 -10.04
C HIS A 443 34.59 -10.61 -10.00
N MET A 444 33.84 -11.72 -9.94
CA MET A 444 32.38 -11.70 -9.80
C MET A 444 31.94 -11.44 -8.36
N SER A 445 32.84 -11.66 -7.39
CA SER A 445 32.56 -11.49 -5.97
C SER A 445 32.51 -10.02 -5.56
N SER A 446 31.40 -9.61 -4.96
CA SER A 446 31.28 -8.29 -4.35
C SER A 446 32.24 -8.13 -3.17
N PRO A 447 32.66 -6.90 -2.80
CA PRO A 447 33.49 -6.67 -1.61
C PRO A 447 32.87 -7.25 -0.33
N ALA A 448 31.54 -7.14 -0.18
CA ALA A 448 30.81 -7.72 0.94
C ALA A 448 30.95 -9.26 0.96
N THR A 449 30.79 -9.92 -0.19
CA THR A 449 30.97 -11.38 -0.33
C THR A 449 32.40 -11.81 0.02
N ARG A 450 33.41 -11.06 -0.43
CA ARG A 450 34.82 -11.29 -0.05
C ARG A 450 35.03 -11.13 1.46
N GLY A 451 34.34 -10.18 2.09
CA GLY A 451 34.36 -10.01 3.54
C GLY A 451 33.82 -11.25 4.24
N PHE A 452 32.66 -11.77 3.82
CA PHE A 452 32.11 -13.03 4.34
C PHE A 452 33.08 -14.20 4.17
N ALA A 453 33.70 -14.33 3.00
CA ALA A 453 34.69 -15.38 2.74
C ALA A 453 35.92 -15.24 3.64
N LEU A 454 36.49 -14.05 3.78
CA LEU A 454 37.67 -13.80 4.61
C LEU A 454 37.41 -14.10 6.10
N THR A 455 36.25 -13.67 6.61
CA THR A 455 35.82 -14.01 7.97
C THR A 455 35.57 -15.51 8.14
N ALA A 456 35.02 -16.18 7.12
CA ALA A 456 34.85 -17.63 7.12
C ALA A 456 36.20 -18.36 7.17
N THR A 457 37.19 -17.94 6.35
CA THR A 457 38.54 -18.50 6.39
C THR A 457 39.19 -18.32 7.77
N MET A 458 39.00 -17.14 8.39
CA MET A 458 39.49 -16.90 9.75
C MET A 458 38.83 -17.85 10.77
N LYS A 459 37.51 -18.04 10.69
CA LYS A 459 36.77 -18.98 11.55
C LYS A 459 37.16 -20.44 11.33
N LEU A 460 37.53 -20.83 10.12
CA LEU A 460 38.05 -22.18 9.84
C LEU A 460 39.39 -22.43 10.53
N SER A 461 40.21 -21.40 10.78
CA SER A 461 41.50 -21.55 11.46
C SER A 461 41.43 -22.08 12.90
N THR A 462 40.23 -22.11 13.50
CA THR A 462 39.97 -22.70 14.82
C THR A 462 39.17 -24.00 14.75
N ARG A 463 38.56 -24.30 13.59
CA ARG A 463 37.71 -25.48 13.38
C ARG A 463 38.47 -26.61 12.70
N ILE A 464 39.48 -26.26 11.90
CA ILE A 464 40.37 -27.16 11.21
C ILE A 464 41.69 -27.25 11.99
N ILE A 465 42.21 -28.47 12.17
CA ILE A 465 43.45 -28.73 12.92
C ILE A 465 44.66 -28.71 11.97
N ASP A 466 44.50 -29.22 10.75
CA ASP A 466 45.53 -29.24 9.73
C ASP A 466 45.46 -27.98 8.81
N ASN A 467 46.52 -27.68 8.07
CA ASN A 467 46.59 -26.58 7.08
C ASN A 467 46.32 -25.14 7.55
N VAL A 468 46.47 -24.83 8.85
CA VAL A 468 46.34 -23.46 9.39
C VAL A 468 47.35 -22.47 8.77
N ASP A 469 48.55 -22.94 8.39
CA ASP A 469 49.56 -22.10 7.73
C ASP A 469 49.13 -21.62 6.33
N ARG A 470 48.32 -22.43 5.63
CA ARG A 470 47.72 -22.05 4.34
C ARG A 470 46.71 -20.93 4.55
N ILE A 471 45.83 -21.07 5.55
CA ILE A 471 44.87 -20.03 5.93
C ILE A 471 45.59 -18.72 6.28
N ARG A 472 46.66 -18.79 7.07
CA ARG A 472 47.49 -17.62 7.42
C ARG A 472 48.05 -16.94 6.17
N SER A 473 48.52 -17.71 5.20
CA SER A 473 49.06 -17.20 3.94
C SER A 473 47.99 -16.45 3.15
N ILE A 474 46.78 -17.03 3.02
CA ILE A 474 45.63 -16.38 2.36
C ILE A 474 45.30 -15.05 3.04
N VAL A 475 45.16 -15.02 4.38
CA VAL A 475 44.85 -13.80 5.14
C VAL A 475 45.97 -12.75 5.03
N SER A 476 47.24 -13.17 4.97
CA SER A 476 48.37 -12.25 4.82
C SER A 476 48.35 -11.48 3.50
N ILE A 477 47.92 -12.09 2.40
CA ILE A 477 47.86 -11.46 1.08
C ILE A 477 46.82 -10.32 1.07
N TYR A 478 45.71 -10.47 1.79
CA TYR A 478 44.65 -9.47 1.87
C TYR A 478 45.00 -8.25 2.73
N GLY A 479 46.12 -8.25 3.47
CA GLY A 479 46.58 -7.10 4.26
C GLY A 479 47.00 -5.89 3.42
N SER A 480 47.24 -6.08 2.12
CA SER A 480 47.53 -5.01 1.15
C SER A 480 46.39 -4.81 0.14
N CYS A 481 45.16 -5.22 0.48
CA CYS A 481 44.00 -5.00 -0.38
C CYS A 481 43.68 -3.48 -0.50
N ILE A 482 43.10 -3.09 -1.64
CA ILE A 482 42.66 -1.71 -1.90
C ILE A 482 41.37 -1.39 -1.13
N ASP A 483 40.53 -2.40 -0.87
CA ASP A 483 39.31 -2.25 -0.10
C ASP A 483 39.64 -2.10 1.39
N LEU A 484 39.21 -0.98 1.98
CA LEU A 484 39.52 -0.61 3.36
C LEU A 484 38.98 -1.64 4.37
N GLU A 485 37.81 -2.22 4.11
CA GLU A 485 37.16 -3.16 5.00
C GLU A 485 37.94 -4.48 5.02
N LEU A 486 38.23 -5.02 3.83
CA LEU A 486 39.00 -6.25 3.68
C LEU A 486 40.42 -6.10 4.22
N GLN A 487 41.05 -4.96 3.97
CA GLN A 487 42.37 -4.64 4.50
C GLN A 487 42.35 -4.61 6.03
N GLN A 488 41.38 -3.93 6.64
CA GLN A 488 41.25 -3.85 8.09
C GLN A 488 41.09 -5.25 8.70
N ARG A 489 40.15 -6.06 8.19
CA ARG A 489 39.94 -7.45 8.63
C ARG A 489 41.22 -8.27 8.53
N ALA A 490 41.89 -8.23 7.38
CA ALA A 490 43.10 -9.01 7.16
C ALA A 490 44.24 -8.60 8.12
N VAL A 491 44.44 -7.32 8.37
CA VAL A 491 45.48 -6.84 9.30
C VAL A 491 45.17 -7.25 10.74
N GLU A 492 43.92 -7.12 11.18
CA GLU A 492 43.48 -7.57 12.51
C GLU A 492 43.63 -9.08 12.68
N TYR A 493 43.19 -9.87 11.70
CA TYR A 493 43.33 -11.32 11.70
C TYR A 493 44.80 -11.75 11.69
N ASN A 494 45.67 -11.07 10.93
CA ASN A 494 47.12 -11.33 10.97
C ASN A 494 47.76 -11.00 12.32
N ALA A 495 47.28 -9.96 13.01
CA ALA A 495 47.75 -9.66 14.36
C ALA A 495 47.38 -10.78 15.34
N LEU A 496 46.18 -11.36 15.19
CA LEU A 496 45.76 -12.54 15.95
C LEU A 496 46.65 -13.76 15.68
N PHE A 497 46.96 -14.07 14.41
CA PHE A 497 47.88 -15.16 14.05
C PHE A 497 49.32 -14.97 14.56
N LYS A 498 49.83 -13.74 14.60
CA LYS A 498 51.23 -13.46 14.95
C LYS A 498 51.47 -13.31 16.45
N LYS A 499 50.58 -12.63 17.17
CA LYS A 499 50.80 -12.23 18.58
C LYS A 499 49.89 -12.95 19.57
N TYR A 500 48.67 -13.30 19.16
CA TYR A 500 47.60 -13.73 20.06
C TYR A 500 46.98 -15.06 19.62
N ASP A 501 47.83 -16.02 19.26
CA ASP A 501 47.41 -17.30 18.71
C ASP A 501 46.45 -18.05 19.66
N HIS A 502 46.77 -18.03 20.96
CA HIS A 502 45.98 -18.60 22.04
C HIS A 502 44.63 -17.88 22.28
N MET A 503 44.42 -16.67 21.77
CA MET A 503 43.15 -15.95 21.89
C MET A 503 42.18 -16.30 20.75
N ARG A 504 42.66 -16.93 19.67
CA ARG A 504 41.81 -17.32 18.53
C ARG A 504 40.71 -18.30 18.98
N TYR A 505 41.09 -19.32 19.74
CA TYR A 505 40.17 -20.29 20.37
C TYR A 505 40.59 -20.53 21.82
N PRO A 506 39.67 -20.50 22.81
CA PRO A 506 38.20 -20.40 22.71
C PRO A 506 37.64 -18.97 22.83
N ALA A 507 38.48 -17.94 22.97
CA ALA A 507 38.00 -16.63 23.43
C ALA A 507 37.23 -15.80 22.37
N VAL A 508 37.71 -15.71 21.13
CA VAL A 508 37.19 -14.73 20.15
C VAL A 508 36.37 -15.36 19.02
N LEU A 509 36.75 -16.55 18.52
CA LEU A 509 36.12 -17.18 17.34
C LEU A 509 35.18 -18.34 17.70
N GLU A 510 34.60 -18.30 18.90
CA GLU A 510 33.52 -19.22 19.29
C GLU A 510 32.26 -18.99 18.42
N ARG A 511 31.36 -19.99 18.40
CA ARG A 511 30.12 -19.90 17.63
C ARG A 511 29.28 -18.71 18.10
N MET A 512 28.75 -17.96 17.16
CA MET A 512 27.91 -16.80 17.48
C MET A 512 26.64 -17.24 18.23
N PRO A 513 26.19 -16.47 19.24
CA PRO A 513 24.93 -16.74 19.93
C PRO A 513 23.73 -16.73 18.97
N VAL A 514 22.70 -17.51 19.30
CA VAL A 514 21.44 -17.56 18.53
C VAL A 514 20.70 -16.22 18.69
N MET A 515 20.29 -15.62 17.58
CA MET A 515 19.54 -14.35 17.59
C MET A 515 18.06 -14.59 17.87
N ASP A 516 17.53 -13.97 18.92
CA ASP A 516 16.10 -14.02 19.23
C ASP A 516 15.26 -13.24 18.21
N LYS A 517 14.13 -13.84 17.79
CA LYS A 517 13.15 -13.21 16.87
C LYS A 517 12.49 -11.94 17.43
N ASN A 518 12.70 -11.62 18.71
CA ASN A 518 12.11 -10.48 19.41
C ASN A 518 13.13 -9.38 19.76
N SER A 519 14.11 -9.13 18.91
CA SER A 519 14.86 -7.87 18.99
C SER A 519 14.00 -6.74 18.41
N PRO A 520 13.67 -5.66 19.18
CA PRO A 520 12.88 -4.55 18.68
C PRO A 520 13.76 -3.70 17.75
N GLY A 521 13.88 -4.14 16.50
CA GLY A 521 14.69 -3.46 15.48
C GLY A 521 14.10 -3.54 14.07
N HIS A 522 13.38 -4.61 13.73
CA HIS A 522 12.85 -4.80 12.38
C HIS A 522 11.50 -5.53 12.37
N THR A 523 10.45 -4.91 12.89
CA THR A 523 9.08 -5.26 12.51
C THR A 523 8.38 -4.00 12.01
N ASN A 524 8.33 -3.87 10.67
CA ASN A 524 7.31 -3.06 10.04
C ASN A 524 5.96 -3.68 10.44
N GLY A 525 5.10 -2.86 11.03
CA GLY A 525 3.80 -3.27 11.55
C GLY A 525 2.97 -4.00 10.48
N ASP A 526 2.58 -5.23 10.80
CA ASP A 526 1.26 -5.78 10.55
C ASP A 526 1.24 -7.23 11.06
N THR A 527 0.70 -7.43 12.26
CA THR A 527 0.11 -8.71 12.64
C THR A 527 -1.24 -8.47 13.31
N PRO A 528 -2.34 -9.04 12.77
CA PRO A 528 -3.66 -9.01 13.39
C PRO A 528 -3.69 -9.89 14.64
N GLY A 529 -4.38 -9.42 15.67
CA GLY A 529 -4.42 -10.03 17.00
C GLY A 529 -5.01 -11.44 17.05
N GLU A 530 -4.35 -12.29 17.83
CA GLU A 530 -4.98 -13.48 18.41
C GLU A 530 -5.67 -13.08 19.72
N ILE A 531 -6.97 -13.31 19.75
CA ILE A 531 -7.85 -13.15 20.91
C ILE A 531 -7.62 -14.36 21.83
N LYS A 532 -7.19 -14.11 23.08
CA LYS A 532 -7.35 -15.05 24.19
C LYS A 532 -8.23 -14.40 25.26
N GLU A 533 -9.35 -15.06 25.53
CA GLU A 533 -10.28 -14.74 26.62
C GLU A 533 -9.60 -14.79 28.00
N PRO A 534 -10.03 -13.96 28.96
CA PRO A 534 -9.88 -14.26 30.37
C PRO A 534 -11.24 -14.40 31.07
N ASP A 535 -11.34 -15.47 31.85
CA ASP A 535 -12.47 -15.80 32.71
C ASP A 535 -12.43 -15.05 34.06
N THR A 536 -13.56 -15.04 34.77
CA THR A 536 -14.03 -14.01 35.72
C THR A 536 -13.74 -14.21 37.23
N SER A 537 -14.00 -13.13 38.01
CA SER A 537 -14.25 -12.97 39.48
C SER A 537 -13.12 -12.33 40.31
N LYS A 538 -13.28 -11.32 41.19
CA LYS A 538 -14.42 -10.61 41.85
C LYS A 538 -13.86 -9.29 42.53
N PRO A 539 -14.62 -8.41 43.25
CA PRO A 539 -14.77 -6.99 42.86
C PRO A 539 -14.51 -5.86 43.91
N LYS A 540 -14.34 -4.62 43.38
CA LYS A 540 -14.74 -3.25 43.88
C LYS A 540 -14.12 -2.71 45.20
N PRO A 541 -14.24 -1.38 45.54
CA PRO A 541 -14.99 -0.27 44.90
C PRO A 541 -14.22 1.06 44.69
N ALA A 542 -14.94 1.98 44.03
CA ALA A 542 -14.59 3.32 43.58
C ALA A 542 -14.69 4.42 44.66
N GLU A 543 -14.09 5.58 44.40
CA GLU A 543 -14.55 6.89 44.88
C GLU A 543 -14.32 7.98 43.82
N ALA A 544 -15.12 9.04 43.92
CA ALA A 544 -15.61 9.87 42.84
C ALA A 544 -15.32 11.37 43.02
N GLY A 545 -15.45 12.13 41.92
CA GLY A 545 -15.71 13.57 41.89
C GLY A 545 -14.47 14.46 41.75
N LEU A 546 -14.49 15.66 41.14
CA LEU A 546 -15.51 16.49 40.51
C LEU A 546 -14.78 17.55 39.64
N THR A 547 -15.42 17.89 38.52
CA THR A 547 -15.39 19.13 37.69
C THR A 547 -14.42 20.29 37.99
N ALA A 548 -13.78 20.82 36.94
CA ALA A 548 -13.19 22.16 36.90
C ALA A 548 -13.86 23.02 35.80
N GLU A 549 -14.24 24.24 36.18
CA GLU A 549 -14.82 25.29 35.33
C GLU A 549 -13.76 26.02 34.48
N GLN A 550 -14.25 26.63 33.40
CA GLN A 550 -13.53 27.39 32.38
C GLN A 550 -13.02 28.75 32.89
N TYR A 551 -11.81 29.13 32.47
CA TYR A 551 -11.43 30.52 32.20
C TYR A 551 -10.58 30.57 30.92
N THR A 552 -11.01 31.38 29.95
CA THR A 552 -10.23 31.77 28.76
C THR A 552 -9.31 32.94 29.13
N PRO A 553 -8.12 33.05 28.51
CA PRO A 553 -8.01 34.05 27.45
C PRO A 553 -7.00 33.74 26.31
N THR A 554 -7.30 34.32 25.14
CA THR A 554 -6.40 34.83 24.07
C THR A 554 -5.49 33.86 23.26
N THR A 555 -5.80 33.83 21.97
CA THR A 555 -5.31 32.97 20.89
C THR A 555 -3.87 33.28 20.43
N THR A 556 -2.98 32.32 20.66
CA THR A 556 -1.79 32.03 19.84
C THR A 556 -1.92 30.54 19.47
N SER A 557 -1.86 30.17 18.19
CA SER A 557 -2.05 28.76 17.78
C SER A 557 -0.84 27.90 18.16
N SER A 558 -0.85 27.44 19.40
CA SER A 558 0.00 26.41 20.03
C SER A 558 -0.96 25.42 20.70
N ALA A 559 -0.78 24.11 20.79
CA ALA A 559 0.30 23.19 20.46
C ALA A 559 -0.31 21.77 20.58
N ASP A 560 0.18 20.81 19.80
CA ASP A 560 0.18 19.42 20.27
C ASP A 560 1.26 19.35 21.35
N LEU A 561 0.83 19.37 22.62
CA LEU A 561 1.70 19.11 23.76
C LEU A 561 1.80 17.59 23.93
N LEU A 562 2.99 17.03 23.73
CA LEU A 562 3.25 15.64 24.08
C LEU A 562 3.97 15.59 25.44
N ASP A 563 3.27 15.05 26.43
CA ASP A 563 3.86 14.67 27.72
C ASP A 563 4.59 13.34 27.53
N LEU A 564 5.92 13.39 27.59
CA LEU A 564 6.78 12.21 27.46
C LEU A 564 7.07 11.67 28.87
N LEU A 565 6.86 10.36 29.04
CA LEU A 565 7.05 9.64 30.30
C LEU A 565 8.46 9.89 30.87
N GLY A 566 8.56 10.84 31.81
CA GLY A 566 9.84 11.29 32.37
C GLY A 566 9.89 12.77 32.79
N GLY A 567 8.80 13.52 32.63
CA GLY A 567 8.68 14.93 33.04
C GLY A 567 9.33 15.92 32.07
N LEU A 568 9.53 15.49 30.81
CA LEU A 568 9.96 16.31 29.70
C LEU A 568 8.76 16.65 28.82
N ASP A 569 8.43 17.93 28.71
CA ASP A 569 7.36 18.44 27.86
C ASP A 569 7.92 18.88 26.51
N LEU A 570 7.39 18.32 25.41
CA LEU A 570 7.77 18.70 24.05
C LEU A 570 6.62 19.43 23.36
N LYS A 571 6.83 20.72 23.05
CA LYS A 571 5.91 21.55 22.26
C LYS A 571 6.39 21.61 20.82
N ILE A 572 5.47 21.33 19.89
CA ILE A 572 5.75 21.41 18.45
C ILE A 572 5.02 22.61 17.88
N GLN A 573 5.77 23.53 17.28
CA GLN A 573 5.26 24.64 16.50
C GLN A 573 5.66 24.44 15.05
N TYR A 574 4.79 24.80 14.11
CA TYR A 574 5.13 24.76 12.70
C TYR A 574 4.63 26.03 12.02
N ASP A 575 5.42 26.52 11.08
CA ASP A 575 5.15 27.70 10.28
C ASP A 575 5.33 27.36 8.81
N LYS A 576 4.31 27.65 8.00
CA LYS A 576 4.29 27.33 6.58
C LYS A 576 4.68 28.58 5.79
N GLN A 577 5.93 28.63 5.34
CA GLN A 577 6.44 29.79 4.59
C GLN A 577 5.95 29.78 3.12
N THR A 578 5.87 28.60 2.49
CA THR A 578 5.36 28.41 1.12
C THR A 578 4.54 27.12 0.99
N GLU A 579 3.92 26.84 -0.17
CA GLU A 579 3.23 25.55 -0.38
C GLU A 579 4.14 24.32 -0.25
N THR A 580 5.45 24.50 -0.41
CA THR A 580 6.47 23.44 -0.43
C THR A 580 7.41 23.48 0.77
N GLU A 581 7.61 24.62 1.43
CA GLU A 581 8.53 24.76 2.57
C GLU A 581 7.78 24.97 3.89
N VAL A 582 8.12 24.13 4.88
CA VAL A 582 7.55 24.16 6.23
C VAL A 582 8.70 24.21 7.24
N THR A 583 8.66 25.16 8.16
CA THR A 583 9.58 25.22 9.30
C THR A 583 8.88 24.63 10.52
N VAL A 584 9.52 23.67 11.19
CA VAL A 584 9.03 23.06 12.43
C VAL A 584 10.00 23.39 13.56
N SER A 585 9.50 23.99 14.63
CA SER A 585 10.26 24.32 15.85
C SER A 585 9.80 23.40 16.97
N LEU A 586 10.73 22.59 17.48
CA LEU A 586 10.50 21.72 18.62
C LEU A 586 11.08 22.38 19.87
N ILE A 587 10.25 22.61 20.88
CA ILE A 587 10.60 23.30 22.11
C ILE A 587 10.44 22.31 23.26
N ALA A 588 11.55 21.94 23.89
CA ALA A 588 11.59 21.03 25.01
C ALA A 588 11.71 21.82 26.33
N SER A 589 10.84 21.53 27.30
CA SER A 589 10.85 22.05 28.66
C SER A 589 10.89 20.93 29.68
N ASN A 590 11.54 21.17 30.81
CA ASN A 590 11.71 20.18 31.88
C ASN A 590 10.85 20.56 33.09
N SER A 591 9.90 19.69 33.43
CA SER A 591 8.98 19.84 34.56
C SER A 591 9.47 19.11 35.81
N THR A 592 10.64 18.46 35.76
CA THR A 592 11.25 17.74 36.90
C THR A 592 12.09 18.65 37.80
N GLN A 593 12.43 18.14 38.99
CA GLN A 593 13.24 18.85 40.00
C GLN A 593 14.75 18.82 39.71
N ASN A 594 15.21 18.06 38.71
CA ASN A 594 16.61 17.90 38.38
C ASN A 594 16.87 18.29 36.91
N ASP A 595 18.07 18.79 36.62
CA ASP A 595 18.44 19.18 35.25
C ASP A 595 18.52 17.96 34.34
N ILE A 596 17.91 18.06 33.15
CA ILE A 596 18.03 17.05 32.11
C ILE A 596 19.28 17.35 31.28
N THR A 597 20.19 16.38 31.18
CA THR A 597 21.48 16.54 30.47
C THR A 597 21.57 15.59 29.27
N ASN A 598 22.51 15.84 28.36
CA ASN A 598 22.68 15.06 27.11
C ASN A 598 21.42 14.99 26.24
N PHE A 599 20.63 16.07 26.23
CA PHE A 599 19.44 16.16 25.41
C PHE A 599 19.81 16.17 23.92
N THR A 600 19.31 15.19 23.18
CA THR A 600 19.50 15.08 21.73
C THR A 600 18.19 14.75 21.03
N LEU A 601 17.95 15.42 19.90
CA LEU A 601 16.74 15.25 19.09
C LEU A 601 17.13 14.77 17.70
N GLN A 602 16.48 13.72 17.22
CA GLN A 602 16.60 13.21 15.86
C GLN A 602 15.23 13.26 15.19
N ALA A 603 15.18 13.70 13.93
CA ALA A 603 13.94 13.76 13.16
C ALA A 603 14.12 13.00 11.84
N ALA A 604 13.12 12.22 11.47
CA ALA A 604 13.05 11.45 10.22
C ALA A 604 11.75 11.75 9.49
N VAL A 605 11.84 11.89 8.16
CA VAL A 605 10.71 12.14 7.25
C VAL A 605 10.76 11.16 6.06
N PRO A 606 9.66 10.96 5.31
CA PRO A 606 9.66 10.13 4.11
C PRO A 606 10.72 10.57 3.09
N LYS A 607 11.29 9.62 2.33
CA LYS A 607 12.35 9.87 1.32
C LYS A 607 11.98 10.91 0.25
N SER A 608 10.69 11.20 0.07
CA SER A 608 10.16 12.21 -0.86
C SER A 608 10.24 13.66 -0.33
N VAL A 609 10.63 13.87 0.93
CA VAL A 609 10.75 15.18 1.61
C VAL A 609 12.20 15.37 2.02
N GLN A 610 12.76 16.55 1.72
CA GLN A 610 14.11 16.92 2.18
C GLN A 610 14.02 17.56 3.57
N LEU A 611 14.87 17.10 4.50
CA LEU A 611 14.93 17.59 5.88
C LEU A 611 16.31 18.18 6.18
N GLN A 612 16.32 19.37 6.77
CA GLN A 612 17.53 20.03 7.27
C GLN A 612 17.31 20.46 8.74
N MET A 613 18.13 19.95 9.66
CA MET A 613 18.10 20.37 11.07
C MET A 613 19.11 21.50 11.31
N LYS A 614 18.71 22.54 12.04
CA LYS A 614 19.64 23.57 12.54
C LYS A 614 20.31 23.11 13.83
N ALA A 615 21.33 23.82 14.32
CA ALA A 615 21.93 23.50 15.62
C ALA A 615 20.91 23.73 16.76
N PRO A 616 20.85 22.84 17.78
CA PRO A 616 20.00 23.05 18.96
C PRO A 616 20.45 24.28 19.75
N SER A 617 19.52 24.91 20.48
CA SER A 617 19.87 26.02 21.37
C SER A 617 20.69 25.61 22.59
N GLY A 618 20.73 24.31 22.93
CA GLY A 618 21.50 23.77 24.04
C GLY A 618 21.33 22.26 24.19
N ASN A 619 22.09 21.66 25.09
CA ASN A 619 22.09 20.22 25.40
C ASN A 619 21.68 19.91 26.86
N VAL A 620 21.31 20.94 27.63
CA VAL A 620 20.85 20.86 29.02
C VAL A 620 19.53 21.61 29.16
N ILE A 621 18.53 20.99 29.79
CA ILE A 621 17.22 21.61 30.07
C ILE A 621 17.09 21.79 31.60
N PRO A 622 17.17 23.03 32.11
CA PRO A 622 17.12 23.31 33.55
C PRO A 622 15.83 22.82 34.21
N ALA A 623 15.92 22.40 35.47
CA ALA A 623 14.80 21.99 36.31
C ALA A 623 13.73 23.09 36.46
N HIS A 624 12.53 22.69 36.89
CA HIS A 624 11.41 23.58 37.23
C HIS A 624 10.91 24.51 36.10
N GLY A 625 11.13 24.13 34.84
CA GLY A 625 10.71 24.93 33.68
C GLY A 625 11.49 26.24 33.51
N LEU A 626 12.64 26.39 34.18
CA LEU A 626 13.45 27.63 34.17
C LEU A 626 14.21 27.87 32.85
N GLY A 627 14.18 26.92 31.92
CA GLY A 627 14.77 27.06 30.58
C GLY A 627 14.16 26.10 29.57
N GLN A 628 14.34 26.40 28.28
CA GLN A 628 13.83 25.61 27.17
C GLN A 628 14.93 25.37 26.14
N VAL A 629 14.94 24.19 25.54
CA VAL A 629 15.79 23.88 24.39
C VAL A 629 14.94 23.88 23.13
N THR A 630 15.31 24.70 22.15
CA THR A 630 14.64 24.79 20.86
C THR A 630 15.49 24.16 19.76
N GLN A 631 14.86 23.30 18.96
CA GLN A 631 15.45 22.64 17.80
C GLN A 631 14.59 22.96 16.57
N THR A 632 15.17 23.63 15.57
CA THR A 632 14.46 24.00 14.34
C THR A 632 14.78 23.02 13.22
N VAL A 633 13.74 22.58 12.51
CA VAL A 633 13.78 21.66 11.37
C VAL A 633 13.12 22.32 10.17
N LEU A 634 13.86 22.44 9.07
CA LEU A 634 13.33 22.94 7.80
C LEU A 634 12.99 21.73 6.91
N LEU A 635 11.75 21.70 6.43
CA LEU A 635 11.21 20.64 5.58
C LEU A 635 10.87 21.21 4.19
N ASN A 636 11.39 20.59 3.13
CA ASN A 636 11.04 20.91 1.75
C ASN A 636 10.32 19.73 1.10
N ASN A 637 9.06 19.94 0.72
CA ASN A 637 8.13 18.96 0.16
C ASN A 637 7.70 19.36 -1.26
N PRO A 638 8.58 19.19 -2.27
CA PRO A 638 8.30 19.59 -3.65
C PRO A 638 7.14 18.80 -4.28
N ASN A 639 6.90 17.58 -3.82
CA ASN A 639 5.91 16.65 -4.39
C ASN A 639 4.53 16.73 -3.71
N LYS A 640 4.32 17.67 -2.77
CA LYS A 640 3.06 17.88 -2.02
C LYS A 640 2.50 16.59 -1.39
N VAL A 641 3.38 15.69 -0.95
CA VAL A 641 3.00 14.43 -0.29
C VAL A 641 2.53 14.74 1.14
N SER A 642 1.64 13.92 1.71
CA SER A 642 1.23 14.07 3.12
C SER A 642 2.47 14.05 4.04
N LEU A 643 2.68 15.14 4.78
CA LEU A 643 3.82 15.31 5.67
C LEU A 643 3.63 14.45 6.92
N LYS A 644 4.56 13.51 7.14
CA LYS A 644 4.70 12.73 8.37
C LYS A 644 6.10 12.89 8.90
N MET A 645 6.26 12.98 10.22
CA MET A 645 7.57 13.13 10.85
C MET A 645 7.68 12.23 12.07
N ARG A 646 8.78 11.51 12.20
CA ARG A 646 9.12 10.72 13.39
C ARG A 646 10.24 11.43 14.13
N ILE A 647 10.01 11.75 15.40
CA ILE A 647 10.98 12.40 16.28
C ILE A 647 11.45 11.35 17.29
N ARG A 648 12.76 11.25 17.51
CA ARG A 648 13.36 10.47 18.58
C ARG A 648 14.12 11.42 19.50
N VAL A 649 13.78 11.39 20.78
CA VAL A 649 14.42 12.21 21.81
C VAL A 649 15.20 11.28 22.73
N SER A 650 16.46 11.60 22.99
CA SER A 650 17.28 10.89 23.98
C SER A 650 17.81 11.88 25.00
N TYR A 651 17.69 11.56 26.28
CA TYR A 651 18.12 12.45 27.37
C TYR A 651 18.52 11.66 28.62
N SER A 652 19.30 12.27 29.51
CA SER A 652 19.67 11.71 30.80
C SER A 652 19.01 12.48 31.93
N ASN A 653 18.27 11.79 32.79
CA ASN A 653 17.68 12.31 34.01
C ASN A 653 18.21 11.50 35.21
N GLN A 654 18.83 12.16 36.19
CA GLN A 654 19.43 11.51 37.37
C GLN A 654 20.40 10.34 37.05
N GLY A 655 21.11 10.40 35.92
CA GLY A 655 22.04 9.36 35.48
C GLY A 655 21.40 8.17 34.76
N ALA A 656 20.06 8.10 34.68
CA ALA A 656 19.36 7.14 33.84
C ALA A 656 19.20 7.71 32.42
N MET A 657 19.48 6.89 31.40
CA MET A 657 19.26 7.25 29.99
C MET A 657 17.83 6.91 29.59
N HIS A 658 17.09 7.90 29.13
CA HIS A 658 15.73 7.78 28.62
C HIS A 658 15.69 8.07 27.12
N GLN A 659 14.85 7.33 26.41
CA GLN A 659 14.71 7.46 24.98
C GLN A 659 13.27 7.22 24.54
N ASP A 660 12.69 8.24 23.93
CA ASP A 660 11.30 8.22 23.49
C ASP A 660 11.21 8.53 22.00
N THR A 661 10.21 7.93 21.34
CA THR A 661 9.95 8.16 19.92
C THR A 661 8.50 8.56 19.72
N VAL A 662 8.28 9.68 19.03
CA VAL A 662 6.97 10.25 18.71
C VAL A 662 6.79 10.25 17.20
N GLN A 663 5.62 9.83 16.73
CA GLN A 663 5.25 9.91 15.32
C GLN A 663 4.12 10.94 15.13
N ILE A 664 4.35 11.89 14.23
CA ILE A 664 3.37 12.90 13.79
C ILE A 664 2.84 12.44 12.44
N ASP A 665 1.57 12.01 12.42
CA ASP A 665 0.93 11.43 11.24
C ASP A 665 0.22 12.45 10.33
N SER A 666 -0.02 13.67 10.81
CA SER A 666 -0.57 14.76 10.03
C SER A 666 -0.27 16.13 10.65
N PHE A 667 0.17 17.10 9.83
CA PHE A 667 0.23 18.51 10.22
C PHE A 667 -1.10 19.19 9.85
N PRO A 668 -1.75 19.94 10.76
CA PRO A 668 -3.02 20.61 10.46
C PRO A 668 -2.89 21.56 9.28
N SER A 669 -3.75 21.37 8.28
CA SER A 669 -3.93 22.31 7.17
C SER A 669 -4.61 23.57 7.69
N THR A 670 -4.00 24.74 7.54
CA THR A 670 -4.66 26.03 7.77
C THR A 670 -5.90 26.17 6.88
N ALA A 671 -7.09 26.01 7.46
CA ALA A 671 -8.35 26.45 6.90
C ALA A 671 -9.20 27.09 8.03
N CYS A 672 -9.75 28.27 7.72
CA CYS A 672 -10.65 29.13 8.51
C CYS A 672 -10.04 30.04 9.58
N GLN A 673 -9.75 31.29 9.18
CA GLN A 673 -10.15 32.46 9.96
C GLN A 673 -11.39 33.09 9.30
N PRO A 674 -12.40 33.52 10.08
CA PRO A 674 -13.47 34.37 9.55
C PRO A 674 -12.93 35.78 9.31
N SER A 675 -13.27 36.35 8.15
CA SER A 675 -13.00 37.74 7.79
C SER A 675 -13.68 38.69 8.77
N ILE A 676 -12.90 39.49 9.50
CA ILE A 676 -13.36 40.76 10.05
C ILE A 676 -12.85 41.85 9.12
N SER A 677 -13.77 42.50 8.42
CA SER A 677 -13.51 43.65 7.55
C SER A 677 -13.12 44.87 8.38
N PRO A 678 -12.20 45.74 7.90
CA PRO A 678 -12.07 47.08 8.44
C PRO A 678 -12.96 48.06 7.65
N LEU A 679 -13.95 48.63 8.37
CA LEU A 679 -14.87 49.73 8.00
C LEU A 679 -15.81 49.52 6.79
#